data_AF-A0AA43A2V3-F1
#
_entry.id   AF-A0AA43A2V3-F1
#
_cell.length_a   1.000
_cell.length_b   1.000
_cell.length_c   1.000
_cell.angle_alpha   90.00
_cell.angle_beta   90.00
_cell.angle_gamma   90.00
#
_symmetry.space_group_name_H-M   'P 1'
#
loop_
_entity.id
_entity.type
_entity.pdbx_description
1 polymer ?
#
loop_
_entity_poly.entity_id
_entity_poly.type
_entity_poly.pdbx_seq_one_letter_code
_entity_poly.pdbx_strand_id
1 'polypeptide(L)'
;MSEETKSYQLIVRQIPVAVSELESLLKELQHQFGLDAYTARQRLIGLGLVLFGKGGLEKTGQIATLLHRYGFACWQILPEPPGFKPSRLRSLEIHNDYVLFECQGGTVRLERGTPTVGVFADISGALIDKHVKRLLAQNTYRGCDALEPLSHEELLPAIFQGQPVFDFYLLDNLGQPQQAVRVLPGRFNHAGLGERSSLSARGNLEAMLGLVEEYAQGFRLHCDFGLSQLPKCQVQRLEDSPSAIEDNLKSLTHYGWLLARLQGNGHSQEASSSGVDEASLVAGVAAAALVGQPVLGAVMGADGVARSIPGLKEVAREIQDAFSAEEGAGGTAERTVDKPVKKDLPPPPERPESKMSLGRMLATVGTFLGFGTFFLAIKGNNFLLGSIVQYGVGTGILAGLVASFLFWSGLHYIRLKRKIENTPTSKVRSLAMGMVEVHGRARRQYALVAPMTQAACVYYRLRKYRREKNNKWKLVKDVDSSHVSFYVDDGTGCVVVAPQGASVKAKTRQSGTPGQSPLTFTAVNNTDENEKWVEDIIYEGTTLYILGFAQPLRAERRSLRDRTLEKLRELKLDRKALHRYDADGDGQISEDEWQQARSDAEHTALKEHLAEGTQRKRQEEHVVITHPPQRSMPFVIAEAVSEAHLVRNYGLFSLPLMAAGLILAGFALYQLLKFINV
;
A
#
# COMPACT_ATOMS: atom_id res chain seq x y z
N MET A 1 18.93 46.46 -2.66
CA MET A 1 18.49 45.32 -1.83
C MET A 1 19.55 44.25 -1.95
N SER A 2 20.28 43.96 -0.87
CA SER A 2 21.40 43.02 -0.84
C SER A 2 20.96 41.61 -1.27
N GLU A 3 21.81 40.90 -2.02
CA GLU A 3 21.53 39.55 -2.55
C GLU A 3 21.15 38.54 -1.45
N GLU A 4 21.51 38.81 -0.19
CA GLU A 4 21.24 37.99 0.99
C GLU A 4 19.75 37.85 1.37
N THR A 5 18.83 38.68 0.84
CA THR A 5 17.39 38.61 1.17
C THR A 5 16.52 37.88 0.13
N LYS A 6 17.10 37.44 -1.00
CA LYS A 6 16.33 36.74 -2.04
C LYS A 6 16.25 35.23 -1.75
N SER A 7 15.03 34.69 -1.72
CA SER A 7 14.77 33.25 -1.56
C SER A 7 14.72 32.55 -2.92
N TYR A 8 15.72 31.72 -3.19
CA TYR A 8 15.83 30.90 -4.39
C TYR A 8 15.09 29.58 -4.22
N GLN A 9 14.55 29.06 -5.32
CA GLN A 9 13.90 27.76 -5.42
C GLN A 9 14.80 26.80 -6.19
N LEU A 10 14.99 25.60 -5.64
CA LEU A 10 15.70 24.52 -6.31
C LEU A 10 14.69 23.56 -6.94
N ILE A 11 14.66 23.52 -8.26
CA ILE A 11 13.84 22.58 -9.04
C ILE A 11 14.72 21.43 -9.49
N VAL A 12 14.21 20.21 -9.36
CA VAL A 12 14.93 18.99 -9.73
C VAL A 12 14.05 18.16 -10.66
N ARG A 13 14.65 17.59 -11.71
CA ARG A 13 13.99 16.57 -12.52
C ARG A 13 14.06 15.24 -11.80
N GLN A 14 12.90 14.68 -11.52
CA GLN A 14 12.78 13.38 -10.89
C GLN A 14 13.23 12.29 -11.87
N ILE A 15 13.87 11.26 -11.32
CA ILE A 15 14.25 10.07 -12.09
C ILE A 15 13.28 8.96 -11.68
N PRO A 16 12.69 8.21 -12.64
CA PRO A 16 11.72 7.17 -12.33
C PRO A 16 12.37 5.95 -11.63
N VAL A 17 13.70 5.83 -11.66
CA VAL A 17 14.46 4.71 -11.10
C VAL A 17 15.37 5.21 -9.98
N ALA A 18 15.39 4.49 -8.85
CA ALA A 18 16.39 4.73 -7.82
C ALA A 18 17.77 4.29 -8.34
N VAL A 19 18.67 5.25 -8.55
CA VAL A 19 20.08 4.97 -8.84
C VAL A 19 20.67 4.17 -7.67
N SER A 20 21.56 3.21 -7.92
CA SER A 20 22.24 2.42 -6.86
C SER A 20 22.93 3.30 -5.81
N GLU A 21 23.31 4.50 -6.20
CA GLU A 21 23.96 5.52 -5.37
C GLU A 21 22.97 6.41 -4.60
N LEU A 22 21.65 6.22 -4.78
CA LEU A 22 20.63 7.06 -4.13
C LEU A 22 20.68 6.95 -2.60
N GLU A 23 20.93 5.76 -2.04
CA GLU A 23 21.05 5.62 -0.58
C GLU A 23 22.27 6.36 -0.02
N SER A 24 23.37 6.38 -0.76
CA SER A 24 24.57 7.15 -0.42
C SER A 24 24.29 8.66 -0.50
N LEU A 25 23.61 9.10 -1.56
CA LEU A 25 23.15 10.47 -1.74
C LEU A 25 22.24 10.92 -0.58
N LEU A 26 21.25 10.11 -0.21
CA LEU A 26 20.32 10.45 0.87
C LEU A 26 21.02 10.58 2.22
N LYS A 27 21.99 9.72 2.52
CA LYS A 27 22.84 9.83 3.72
C LYS A 27 23.68 11.11 3.70
N GLU A 28 24.24 11.46 2.54
CA GLU A 28 25.05 12.67 2.39
C GLU A 28 24.21 13.94 2.53
N LEU A 29 23.00 13.97 1.96
CA LEU A 29 22.03 15.06 2.11
C LEU A 29 21.58 15.24 3.57
N GLN A 30 21.37 14.14 4.29
CA GLN A 30 21.02 14.17 5.71
C GLN A 30 22.17 14.70 6.56
N HIS A 31 23.39 14.18 6.35
CA HIS A 31 24.55 14.55 7.16
C HIS A 31 25.03 15.98 6.90
N GLN A 32 25.07 16.44 5.65
CA GLN A 32 25.60 17.77 5.30
C GLN A 32 24.56 18.88 5.40
N PHE A 33 23.29 18.61 5.10
CA PHE A 33 22.24 19.63 5.01
C PHE A 33 21.08 19.43 5.99
N GLY A 34 21.11 18.38 6.82
CA GLY A 34 20.03 18.08 7.78
C GLY A 34 18.70 17.74 7.10
N LEU A 35 18.72 17.32 5.84
CA LEU A 35 17.51 16.99 5.09
C LEU A 35 17.02 15.59 5.45
N ASP A 36 15.74 15.46 5.76
CA ASP A 36 15.10 14.17 5.99
C ASP A 36 15.23 13.27 4.76
N ALA A 37 15.88 12.11 4.93
CA ALA A 37 16.17 11.16 3.85
C ALA A 37 14.89 10.67 3.17
N TYR A 38 13.80 10.54 3.92
CA TYR A 38 12.52 10.12 3.40
C TYR A 38 11.91 11.18 2.48
N THR A 39 11.79 12.42 2.94
CA THR A 39 11.31 13.55 2.15
C THR A 39 12.19 13.80 0.91
N ALA A 40 13.51 13.70 1.04
CA ALA A 40 14.42 13.85 -0.08
C ALA A 40 14.19 12.75 -1.14
N ARG A 41 14.01 11.49 -0.71
CA ARG A 41 13.71 10.37 -1.61
C ARG A 41 12.41 10.58 -2.38
N GLN A 42 11.37 11.06 -1.72
CA GLN A 42 10.08 11.36 -2.36
C GLN A 42 10.19 12.46 -3.42
N ARG A 43 11.09 13.42 -3.21
CA ARG A 43 11.33 14.50 -4.16
C ARG A 43 12.25 14.06 -5.29
N LEU A 44 13.18 13.13 -5.10
CA LEU A 44 14.08 12.70 -6.18
C LEU A 44 13.49 11.61 -7.08
N ILE A 45 12.59 10.78 -6.54
CA ILE A 45 11.97 9.68 -7.29
C ILE A 45 10.57 10.08 -7.78
N GLY A 46 10.33 9.91 -9.08
CA GLY A 46 9.02 10.15 -9.68
C GLY A 46 9.10 10.56 -11.14
N LEU A 47 8.01 11.17 -11.63
CA LEU A 47 7.88 11.62 -13.00
C LEU A 47 7.77 13.14 -13.04
N GLY A 48 8.66 13.79 -13.80
CA GLY A 48 8.58 15.21 -14.08
C GLY A 48 9.48 16.06 -13.17
N LEU A 49 9.03 17.27 -12.88
CA LEU A 49 9.77 18.27 -12.11
C LEU A 49 9.19 18.42 -10.71
N VAL A 50 10.06 18.59 -9.72
CA VAL A 50 9.67 18.86 -8.33
C VAL A 50 10.37 20.11 -7.80
N LEU A 51 9.72 20.79 -6.87
CA LEU A 51 10.40 21.72 -5.98
C LEU A 51 11.13 20.94 -4.87
N PHE A 52 12.45 20.84 -4.98
CA PHE A 52 13.27 20.15 -3.98
C PHE A 52 13.39 20.96 -2.68
N GLY A 53 13.53 22.28 -2.77
CA GLY A 53 13.66 23.14 -1.60
C GLY A 53 13.68 24.63 -1.92
N LYS A 54 13.62 25.47 -0.87
CA LYS A 54 13.77 26.92 -0.95
C LYS A 54 14.87 27.36 0.02
N GLY A 55 15.68 28.35 -0.35
CA GLY A 55 16.76 28.84 0.51
C GLY A 55 17.54 30.00 -0.09
N GLY A 56 18.63 30.38 0.58
CA GLY A 56 19.60 31.34 0.03
C GLY A 56 20.38 30.75 -1.14
N LEU A 57 21.02 31.62 -1.92
CA LEU A 57 21.75 31.24 -3.14
C LEU A 57 22.85 30.21 -2.86
N GLU A 58 23.65 30.41 -1.81
CA GLU A 58 24.76 29.51 -1.47
C GLU A 58 24.28 28.12 -1.06
N LYS A 59 23.30 28.03 -0.15
CA LYS A 59 22.76 26.74 0.33
C LYS A 59 22.12 25.93 -0.80
N THR A 60 21.31 26.58 -1.64
CA THR A 60 20.65 25.90 -2.76
C THR A 60 21.65 25.53 -3.87
N GLY A 61 22.71 26.32 -4.07
CA GLY A 61 23.80 26.00 -5.00
C GLY A 61 24.65 24.79 -4.56
N GLN A 62 24.95 24.67 -3.26
CA GLN A 62 25.67 23.51 -2.73
C GLN A 62 24.88 22.21 -2.93
N ILE A 63 23.57 22.24 -2.61
CA ILE A 63 22.68 21.08 -2.83
C ILE A 63 22.57 20.76 -4.32
N ALA A 64 22.43 21.77 -5.18
CA ALA A 64 22.37 21.56 -6.63
C ALA A 64 23.65 20.90 -7.16
N THR A 65 24.82 21.35 -6.70
CA THR A 65 26.12 20.79 -7.09
C THR A 65 26.24 19.32 -6.68
N LEU A 66 25.76 18.99 -5.48
CA LEU A 66 25.73 17.62 -4.98
C LEU A 66 24.81 16.75 -5.85
N LEU A 67 23.57 17.19 -6.09
CA LEU A 67 22.61 16.46 -6.93
C LEU A 67 23.12 16.27 -8.36
N HIS A 68 23.78 17.27 -8.94
CA HIS A 68 24.41 17.17 -10.26
C HIS A 68 25.49 16.08 -10.32
N ARG A 69 26.28 15.89 -9.25
CA ARG A 69 27.30 14.83 -9.17
C ARG A 69 26.69 13.44 -9.30
N TYR A 70 25.48 13.25 -8.77
CA TYR A 70 24.74 11.99 -8.85
C TYR A 70 23.81 11.91 -10.09
N GLY A 71 23.99 12.81 -11.07
CA GLY A 71 23.29 12.75 -12.36
C GLY A 71 21.88 13.37 -12.39
N PHE A 72 21.48 14.14 -11.37
CA PHE A 72 20.19 14.82 -11.37
C PHE A 72 20.26 16.20 -12.06
N ALA A 73 19.37 16.45 -13.00
CA ALA A 73 19.22 17.78 -13.59
C ALA A 73 18.53 18.74 -12.60
N CYS A 74 19.24 19.79 -12.20
CA CYS A 74 18.82 20.74 -11.19
C CYS A 74 18.89 22.19 -11.70
N TRP A 75 17.88 22.99 -11.36
CA TRP A 75 17.81 24.41 -11.68
C TRP A 75 17.57 25.24 -10.43
N GLN A 76 18.38 26.27 -10.26
CA GLN A 76 18.20 27.28 -9.24
C GLN A 76 17.51 28.49 -9.88
N ILE A 77 16.32 28.84 -9.39
CA ILE A 77 15.55 29.95 -9.94
C ILE A 77 15.06 30.89 -8.86
N LEU A 78 14.90 32.17 -9.22
CA LEU A 78 14.14 33.12 -8.43
C LEU A 78 12.66 33.02 -8.84
N PRO A 79 11.71 32.85 -7.91
CA PRO A 79 10.30 32.71 -8.26
C PRO A 79 9.74 34.05 -8.72
N GLU A 80 9.34 34.11 -9.98
CA GLU A 80 8.70 35.27 -10.59
C GLU A 80 7.30 34.90 -11.09
N PRO A 81 6.31 35.82 -11.00
CA PRO A 81 5.02 35.60 -11.62
C PRO A 81 5.15 35.54 -13.15
N PRO A 82 4.23 34.84 -13.85
CA PRO A 82 4.24 34.79 -15.30
C PRO A 82 4.10 36.20 -15.89
N GLY A 83 5.00 36.56 -16.80
CA GLY A 83 5.04 37.90 -17.41
C GLY A 83 3.84 38.16 -18.34
N PHE A 84 3.32 37.12 -18.97
CA PHE A 84 2.11 37.19 -19.80
C PHE A 84 1.36 35.86 -19.79
N LYS A 85 0.08 35.93 -20.18
CA LYS A 85 -0.78 34.75 -20.40
C LYS A 85 -0.74 34.37 -21.88
N PRO A 86 -0.67 33.06 -22.22
CA PRO A 86 -0.77 32.59 -23.60
C PRO A 86 -2.03 33.12 -24.30
N SER A 87 -1.84 33.67 -25.50
CA SER A 87 -2.94 34.23 -26.30
C SER A 87 -3.70 33.11 -27.00
N ARG A 88 -5.03 33.12 -26.91
CA ARG A 88 -5.86 32.08 -27.52
C ARG A 88 -5.82 32.20 -29.05
N LEU A 89 -5.50 31.09 -29.72
CA LEU A 89 -5.49 30.98 -31.18
C LEU A 89 -6.90 31.15 -31.77
N ARG A 90 -7.01 31.89 -32.88
CA ARG A 90 -8.23 32.08 -33.69
C ARG A 90 -8.07 31.52 -35.10
N SER A 91 -6.97 31.86 -35.76
CA SER A 91 -6.65 31.44 -37.13
C SER A 91 -5.14 31.24 -37.25
N LEU A 92 -4.71 30.52 -38.27
CA LEU A 92 -3.30 30.43 -38.63
C LEU A 92 -3.12 30.52 -40.14
N GLU A 93 -1.94 30.96 -40.56
CA GLU A 93 -1.51 30.97 -41.95
C GLU A 93 -0.08 30.41 -42.04
N ILE A 94 0.09 29.35 -42.83
CA ILE A 94 1.36 28.66 -43.00
C ILE A 94 2.09 29.27 -44.20
N HIS A 95 3.31 29.75 -43.97
CA HIS A 95 4.24 30.17 -45.01
C HIS A 95 5.49 29.29 -44.97
N ASN A 96 6.35 29.36 -46.00
CA ASN A 96 7.54 28.49 -46.07
C ASN A 96 8.53 28.75 -44.92
N ASP A 97 8.75 30.02 -44.58
CA ASP A 97 9.77 30.43 -43.60
C ASP A 97 9.20 30.77 -42.22
N TYR A 98 7.88 30.96 -42.10
CA TYR A 98 7.23 31.27 -40.83
C TYR A 98 5.77 30.80 -40.79
N VAL A 99 5.22 30.66 -39.59
CA VAL A 99 3.79 30.47 -39.37
C VAL A 99 3.24 31.68 -38.64
N LEU A 100 2.17 32.26 -39.17
CA LEU A 100 1.47 33.38 -38.54
C LEU A 100 0.26 32.84 -37.77
N PHE A 101 0.20 33.12 -36.48
CA PHE A 101 -0.91 32.75 -35.60
C PHE A 101 -1.70 34.01 -35.24
N GLU A 102 -2.92 34.11 -35.73
CA GLU A 102 -3.86 35.15 -35.32
C GLU A 102 -4.47 34.76 -33.98
N CYS A 103 -4.17 35.53 -32.94
CA CYS A 103 -4.65 35.28 -31.59
C CYS A 103 -5.55 36.42 -31.11
N GLN A 104 -6.33 36.16 -30.06
CA GLN A 104 -7.28 37.15 -29.50
C GLN A 104 -6.62 38.46 -29.01
N GLY A 105 -5.32 38.47 -28.77
CA GLY A 105 -4.56 39.63 -28.26
C GLY A 105 -3.50 40.17 -29.22
N GLY A 106 -3.49 39.74 -30.48
CA GLY A 106 -2.48 40.12 -31.48
C GLY A 106 -2.02 38.94 -32.34
N THR A 107 -1.10 39.21 -33.25
CA THR A 107 -0.47 38.19 -34.10
C THR A 107 0.83 37.69 -33.47
N VAL A 108 1.04 36.38 -33.49
CA VAL A 108 2.28 35.72 -33.05
C VAL A 108 2.92 35.09 -34.28
N ARG A 109 4.20 35.37 -34.52
CA ARG A 109 4.95 34.85 -35.67
C ARG A 109 5.99 33.84 -35.17
N LEU A 110 5.85 32.60 -35.60
CA LEU A 110 6.86 31.55 -35.39
C LEU A 110 7.74 31.49 -36.63
N GLU A 111 8.95 32.01 -36.54
CA GLU A 111 9.94 31.85 -37.60
C GLU A 111 10.55 30.46 -37.55
N ARG A 112 10.87 29.90 -38.73
CA ARG A 112 11.54 28.60 -38.81
C ARG A 112 12.90 28.71 -38.12
N GLY A 113 13.18 27.82 -37.17
CA GLY A 113 14.39 27.88 -36.35
C GLY A 113 14.22 28.51 -34.97
N THR A 114 13.02 28.99 -34.62
CA THR A 114 12.80 29.60 -33.29
C THR A 114 12.81 28.54 -32.18
N PRO A 115 13.58 28.72 -31.10
CA PRO A 115 13.52 27.84 -29.93
C PRO A 115 12.16 27.91 -29.27
N THR A 116 11.49 26.76 -29.14
CA THR A 116 10.10 26.69 -28.67
C THR A 116 9.92 25.60 -27.60
N VAL A 117 9.14 25.91 -26.58
CA VAL A 117 8.72 24.94 -25.55
C VAL A 117 7.25 24.65 -25.70
N GLY A 118 6.89 23.38 -25.86
CA GLY A 118 5.51 22.92 -25.92
C GLY A 118 5.06 22.30 -24.61
N VAL A 119 3.85 22.62 -24.17
CA VAL A 119 3.17 21.98 -23.04
C VAL A 119 1.85 21.42 -23.54
N PHE A 120 1.73 20.10 -23.51
CA PHE A 120 0.51 19.40 -23.83
C PHE A 120 -0.10 18.83 -22.55
N ALA A 121 -1.28 19.32 -22.19
CA ALA A 121 -1.82 19.15 -20.85
C ALA A 121 -3.30 18.75 -20.88
N ASP A 122 -3.68 17.93 -19.91
CA ASP A 122 -5.08 17.68 -19.58
C ASP A 122 -5.51 18.61 -18.42
N ILE A 123 -6.46 19.50 -18.68
CA ILE A 123 -6.99 20.43 -17.67
C ILE A 123 -8.16 19.84 -16.87
N SER A 124 -8.63 18.64 -17.20
CA SER A 124 -9.76 18.00 -16.51
C SER A 124 -9.36 17.28 -15.22
N GLY A 125 -8.08 16.88 -15.11
CA GLY A 125 -7.57 16.02 -14.05
C GLY A 125 -7.71 14.51 -14.33
N ALA A 126 -8.28 14.10 -15.47
CA ALA A 126 -8.48 12.70 -15.82
C ALA A 126 -7.16 11.93 -15.97
N LEU A 127 -6.09 12.58 -16.47
CA LEU A 127 -4.75 12.00 -16.55
C LEU A 127 -4.24 11.55 -15.16
N ILE A 128 -4.42 12.40 -14.15
CA ILE A 128 -3.99 12.13 -12.78
C ILE A 128 -4.79 10.95 -12.22
N ASP A 129 -6.12 10.94 -12.40
CA ASP A 129 -6.96 9.85 -11.94
C ASP A 129 -6.60 8.52 -12.60
N LYS A 130 -6.27 8.51 -13.89
CA LYS A 130 -5.80 7.32 -14.61
C LYS A 130 -4.47 6.82 -14.07
N HIS A 131 -3.53 7.73 -13.81
CA HIS A 131 -2.23 7.39 -13.22
C HIS A 131 -2.37 6.78 -11.82
N VAL A 132 -3.15 7.43 -10.94
CA VAL A 132 -3.39 6.95 -9.58
C VAL A 132 -4.09 5.59 -9.59
N LYS A 133 -5.12 5.40 -10.41
CA LYS A 133 -5.81 4.11 -10.54
C LYS A 133 -4.88 2.99 -10.98
N ARG A 134 -3.98 3.25 -11.94
CA ARG A 134 -2.97 2.29 -12.39
C ARG A 134 -2.03 1.92 -11.25
N LEU A 135 -1.50 2.89 -10.53
CA LEU A 135 -0.61 2.64 -9.39
C LEU A 135 -1.31 1.82 -8.30
N LEU A 136 -2.57 2.12 -7.98
CA LEU A 136 -3.34 1.34 -7.01
C LEU A 136 -3.58 -0.11 -7.49
N ALA A 137 -3.92 -0.30 -8.76
CA ALA A 137 -4.12 -1.63 -9.33
C ALA A 137 -2.82 -2.45 -9.34
N GLN A 138 -1.72 -1.85 -9.80
CA GLN A 138 -0.40 -2.49 -9.78
C GLN A 138 0.02 -2.82 -8.35
N ASN A 139 -0.18 -1.92 -7.39
CA ASN A 139 0.09 -2.22 -6.00
C ASN A 139 -0.73 -3.42 -5.50
N THR A 140 -2.01 -3.48 -5.88
CA THR A 140 -2.92 -4.54 -5.45
C THR A 140 -2.45 -5.92 -5.90
N TYR A 141 -2.04 -6.07 -7.17
CA TYR A 141 -1.73 -7.37 -7.77
C TYR A 141 -0.24 -7.72 -7.79
N ARG A 142 0.63 -6.72 -7.92
CA ARG A 142 2.08 -6.90 -8.06
C ARG A 142 2.87 -6.54 -6.79
N GLY A 143 2.20 -5.93 -5.81
CA GLY A 143 2.83 -5.43 -4.59
C GLY A 143 3.48 -4.05 -4.79
N CYS A 144 3.94 -3.46 -3.69
CA CYS A 144 4.55 -2.13 -3.68
C CYS A 144 5.80 -2.06 -4.58
N ASP A 145 6.55 -3.15 -4.64
CA ASP A 145 7.85 -3.25 -5.28
C ASP A 145 7.80 -3.24 -6.84
N ALA A 146 6.62 -3.39 -7.46
CA ALA A 146 6.49 -3.54 -8.91
C ALA A 146 5.65 -2.42 -9.58
N LEU A 147 5.66 -1.22 -9.00
CA LEU A 147 4.95 -0.06 -9.55
C LEU A 147 5.70 0.56 -10.73
N GLU A 148 5.04 0.61 -11.87
CA GLU A 148 5.56 1.22 -13.10
C GLU A 148 4.74 2.48 -13.43
N PRO A 149 5.39 3.67 -13.48
CA PRO A 149 4.71 4.90 -13.88
C PRO A 149 4.22 4.84 -15.34
N LEU A 150 3.35 5.79 -15.73
CA LEU A 150 2.92 5.93 -17.13
C LEU A 150 4.14 6.29 -17.99
N SER A 151 4.35 5.56 -19.09
CA SER A 151 5.41 5.89 -20.04
C SER A 151 5.03 7.14 -20.85
N HIS A 152 6.03 7.79 -21.46
CA HIS A 152 5.80 8.97 -22.29
C HIS A 152 4.81 8.67 -23.46
N GLU A 153 4.90 7.48 -24.04
CA GLU A 153 4.03 7.00 -25.11
C GLU A 153 2.57 6.82 -24.67
N GLU A 154 2.34 6.54 -23.39
CA GLU A 154 0.99 6.37 -22.82
C GLU A 154 0.36 7.69 -22.36
N LEU A 155 1.18 8.72 -22.06
CA LEU A 155 0.72 10.03 -21.63
C LEU A 155 -0.05 10.77 -22.73
N LEU A 156 0.46 10.77 -23.97
CA LEU A 156 -0.16 11.45 -25.10
C LEU A 156 -1.61 10.97 -25.36
N PRO A 157 -1.88 9.65 -25.53
CA PRO A 157 -3.25 9.15 -25.67
C PRO A 157 -4.14 9.46 -24.45
N ALA A 158 -3.57 9.46 -23.24
CA ALA A 158 -4.32 9.76 -22.03
C ALA A 158 -4.77 11.23 -21.96
N ILE A 159 -3.94 12.18 -22.39
CA ILE A 159 -4.28 13.60 -22.44
C ILE A 159 -5.42 13.85 -23.45
N PHE A 160 -5.40 13.17 -24.60
CA PHE A 160 -6.49 13.24 -25.58
C PHE A 160 -7.83 12.69 -25.08
N GLN A 161 -7.82 11.79 -24.09
CA GLN A 161 -9.05 11.25 -23.48
C GLN A 161 -9.70 12.25 -22.50
N GLY A 162 -8.93 13.20 -21.97
CA GLY A 162 -9.41 14.24 -21.05
C GLY A 162 -9.86 15.51 -21.78
N GLN A 163 -9.46 16.68 -21.25
CA GLN A 163 -9.62 17.98 -21.91
C GLN A 163 -8.25 18.50 -22.34
N PRO A 164 -7.79 18.17 -23.56
CA PRO A 164 -6.45 18.55 -24.01
C PRO A 164 -6.34 20.04 -24.29
N VAL A 165 -5.23 20.64 -23.85
CA VAL A 165 -4.81 22.00 -24.15
C VAL A 165 -3.36 21.95 -24.58
N PHE A 166 -3.04 22.65 -25.68
CA PHE A 166 -1.67 22.79 -26.14
C PHE A 166 -1.23 24.25 -26.03
N ASP A 167 -0.25 24.50 -25.17
CA ASP A 167 0.41 25.79 -25.05
C ASP A 167 1.83 25.69 -25.62
N PHE A 168 2.25 26.66 -26.40
CA PHE A 168 3.66 26.76 -26.81
C PHE A 168 4.21 28.16 -26.59
N TYR A 169 5.47 28.22 -26.18
CA TYR A 169 6.19 29.43 -25.79
C TYR A 169 7.38 29.62 -26.71
N LEU A 170 7.43 30.77 -27.38
CA LEU A 170 8.54 31.18 -28.22
C LEU A 170 9.62 31.83 -27.33
N LEU A 171 10.84 31.30 -27.42
CA LEU A 171 11.98 31.83 -26.69
C LEU A 171 12.81 32.74 -27.60
N ASP A 172 13.44 33.75 -27.00
CA ASP A 172 14.46 34.55 -27.67
C ASP A 172 15.83 33.84 -27.72
N ASN A 173 16.81 34.49 -28.34
CA ASN A 173 18.19 34.00 -28.41
C ASN A 173 18.87 33.90 -27.03
N LEU A 174 18.32 34.55 -26.01
CA LEU A 174 18.77 34.49 -24.61
C LEU A 174 17.95 33.46 -23.79
N GLY A 175 17.05 32.72 -24.44
CA GLY A 175 16.21 31.71 -23.82
C GLY A 175 15.02 32.26 -23.02
N GLN A 176 14.75 33.56 -23.04
CA GLN A 176 13.60 34.13 -22.33
C GLN A 176 12.31 34.02 -23.17
N PRO A 177 11.16 33.70 -22.53
CA PRO A 177 9.88 33.65 -23.22
C PRO A 177 9.43 35.04 -23.69
N GLN A 178 9.21 35.21 -25.00
CA GLN A 178 8.70 36.46 -25.59
C GLN A 178 7.20 36.44 -25.84
N GLN A 179 6.70 35.37 -26.45
CA GLN A 179 5.30 35.22 -26.84
C GLN A 179 4.83 33.79 -26.57
N ALA A 180 3.54 33.59 -26.32
CA ALA A 180 2.96 32.26 -26.20
C ALA A 180 1.55 32.20 -26.78
N VAL A 181 1.23 31.02 -27.29
CA VAL A 181 -0.06 30.74 -27.93
C VAL A 181 -0.69 29.56 -27.22
N ARG A 182 -2.00 29.66 -26.98
CA ARG A 182 -2.84 28.59 -26.45
C ARG A 182 -3.78 28.09 -27.53
N VAL A 183 -3.63 26.82 -27.87
CA VAL A 183 -4.46 26.11 -28.83
C VAL A 183 -5.48 25.29 -28.05
N LEU A 184 -6.76 25.62 -28.25
CA LEU A 184 -7.87 24.88 -27.70
C LEU A 184 -8.53 24.06 -28.82
N PRO A 185 -8.73 22.74 -28.65
CA PRO A 185 -9.35 21.89 -29.66
C PRO A 185 -10.73 22.44 -30.05
N GLY A 186 -10.98 22.56 -31.36
CA GLY A 186 -12.27 23.02 -31.90
C GLY A 186 -12.60 24.50 -31.67
N ARG A 187 -11.64 25.32 -31.23
CA ARG A 187 -11.83 26.76 -30.97
C ARG A 187 -11.02 27.68 -31.88
N PHE A 188 -10.42 27.15 -32.94
CA PHE A 188 -9.69 27.89 -33.97
C PHE A 188 -10.13 27.45 -35.37
N ASN A 189 -9.91 28.31 -36.37
CA ASN A 189 -10.17 28.02 -37.77
C ASN A 189 -9.08 27.07 -38.30
N HIS A 190 -9.43 25.80 -38.43
CA HIS A 190 -8.52 24.75 -38.90
C HIS A 190 -8.28 24.78 -40.41
N ALA A 191 -8.99 25.59 -41.19
CA ALA A 191 -8.73 25.73 -42.63
C ALA A 191 -7.29 26.20 -42.91
N GLY A 192 -6.71 26.97 -41.99
CA GLY A 192 -5.31 27.42 -42.06
C GLY A 192 -4.26 26.30 -42.00
N LEU A 193 -4.64 25.09 -41.60
CA LEU A 193 -3.77 23.90 -41.65
C LEU A 193 -3.62 23.33 -43.07
N GLY A 194 -4.42 23.80 -44.03
CA GLY A 194 -4.39 23.30 -45.42
C GLY A 194 -4.67 21.79 -45.49
N GLU A 195 -3.79 21.08 -46.18
CA GLU A 195 -3.88 19.61 -46.37
C GLU A 195 -3.74 18.82 -45.05
N ARG A 196 -3.21 19.43 -43.99
CA ARG A 196 -3.07 18.79 -42.67
C ARG A 196 -4.35 18.87 -41.84
N SER A 197 -5.36 19.60 -42.31
CA SER A 197 -6.62 19.73 -41.60
C SER A 197 -7.39 18.39 -41.58
N SER A 198 -8.06 18.14 -40.46
CA SER A 198 -8.90 16.98 -40.21
C SER A 198 -10.33 17.42 -39.89
N LEU A 199 -11.30 16.53 -40.11
CA LEU A 199 -12.68 16.74 -39.66
C LEU A 199 -12.82 16.63 -38.13
N SER A 200 -11.81 16.09 -37.44
CA SER A 200 -11.84 15.91 -35.99
C SER A 200 -11.01 16.98 -35.26
N ALA A 201 -11.53 17.49 -34.14
CA ALA A 201 -10.80 18.43 -33.29
C ALA A 201 -9.49 17.83 -32.76
N ARG A 202 -9.45 16.51 -32.53
CA ARG A 202 -8.26 15.77 -32.16
C ARG A 202 -7.21 15.78 -33.26
N GLY A 203 -7.56 15.36 -34.48
CA GLY A 203 -6.64 15.33 -35.62
C GLY A 203 -6.10 16.72 -35.96
N ASN A 204 -6.93 17.76 -35.84
CA ASN A 204 -6.47 19.16 -36.01
C ASN A 204 -5.45 19.58 -34.93
N LEU A 205 -5.56 19.08 -33.71
CA LEU A 205 -4.61 19.37 -32.64
C LEU A 205 -3.31 18.58 -32.81
N GLU A 206 -3.39 17.32 -33.24
CA GLU A 206 -2.22 16.50 -33.62
C GLU A 206 -1.46 17.17 -34.78
N ALA A 207 -2.18 17.67 -35.80
CA ALA A 207 -1.58 18.42 -36.90
C ALA A 207 -0.91 19.73 -36.43
N MET A 208 -1.50 20.43 -35.46
CA MET A 208 -0.89 21.62 -34.85
C MET A 208 0.39 21.30 -34.07
N LEU A 209 0.42 20.19 -33.32
CA LEU A 209 1.62 19.72 -32.62
C LEU A 209 2.76 19.46 -33.62
N GLY A 210 2.49 18.70 -34.69
CA GLY A 210 3.47 18.41 -35.72
C GLY A 210 3.92 19.65 -36.50
N LEU A 211 3.03 20.62 -36.74
CA LEU A 211 3.39 21.88 -37.39
C LEU A 211 4.37 22.70 -36.54
N VAL A 212 4.10 22.84 -35.23
CA VAL A 212 4.99 23.58 -34.34
C VAL A 212 6.33 22.87 -34.20
N GLU A 213 6.32 21.54 -34.08
CA GLU A 213 7.55 20.73 -34.03
C GLU A 213 8.40 20.86 -35.30
N GLU A 214 7.77 20.94 -36.48
CA GLU A 214 8.47 21.08 -37.77
C GLU A 214 9.16 22.44 -37.95
N TYR A 215 8.54 23.53 -37.48
CA TYR A 215 9.06 24.89 -37.64
C TYR A 215 10.01 25.29 -36.50
N ALA A 216 9.83 24.74 -35.30
CA ALA A 216 10.66 25.05 -34.15
C ALA A 216 12.02 24.32 -34.20
N GLN A 217 13.06 24.94 -33.64
CA GLN A 217 14.36 24.30 -33.41
C GLN A 217 14.51 23.97 -31.93
N GLY A 218 14.92 22.74 -31.58
CA GLY A 218 15.02 22.32 -30.18
C GLY A 218 13.67 22.28 -29.46
N PHE A 219 12.60 21.90 -30.17
CA PHE A 219 11.27 21.74 -29.62
C PHE A 219 11.26 20.69 -28.52
N ARG A 220 10.74 21.05 -27.33
CA ARG A 220 10.55 20.11 -26.22
C ARG A 220 9.09 20.08 -25.82
N LEU A 221 8.48 18.91 -25.94
CA LEU A 221 7.09 18.68 -25.56
C LEU A 221 7.00 18.10 -24.13
N HIS A 222 6.36 18.84 -23.24
CA HIS A 222 6.09 18.43 -21.87
C HIS A 222 4.65 17.94 -21.72
N CYS A 223 4.48 16.73 -21.17
CA CYS A 223 3.18 16.06 -20.99
C CYS A 223 2.87 15.74 -19.52
N ASP A 224 3.69 16.24 -18.59
CA ASP A 224 3.69 15.90 -17.17
C ASP A 224 2.95 16.95 -16.30
N PHE A 225 2.12 17.80 -16.92
CA PHE A 225 1.28 18.76 -16.20
C PHE A 225 0.31 18.04 -15.25
N GLY A 226 0.26 18.47 -13.99
CA GLY A 226 -0.53 17.84 -12.94
C GLY A 226 0.12 16.61 -12.29
N LEU A 227 1.11 15.99 -12.94
CA LEU A 227 1.95 14.94 -12.35
C LEU A 227 3.20 15.53 -11.68
N SER A 228 3.71 16.65 -12.22
CA SER A 228 4.80 17.44 -11.64
C SER A 228 4.43 18.11 -10.31
N GLN A 229 5.33 18.04 -9.32
CA GLN A 229 5.15 18.61 -7.98
C GLN A 229 5.74 20.01 -7.87
N LEU A 230 5.16 20.95 -8.63
CA LEU A 230 5.61 22.33 -8.69
C LEU A 230 4.64 23.29 -7.97
N PRO A 231 5.15 24.36 -7.34
CA PRO A 231 4.30 25.31 -6.63
C PRO A 231 3.34 26.00 -7.60
N LYS A 232 2.07 26.17 -7.18
CA LYS A 232 1.00 26.80 -7.97
C LYS A 232 0.68 26.11 -9.32
N CYS A 233 1.09 24.85 -9.50
CA CYS A 233 0.86 24.07 -10.72
C CYS A 233 -0.08 22.88 -10.48
N GLN A 234 -0.95 22.95 -9.46
CA GLN A 234 -1.88 21.88 -9.11
C GLN A 234 -3.13 21.92 -10.00
N VAL A 235 -3.65 20.73 -10.31
CA VAL A 235 -4.86 20.53 -11.12
C VAL A 235 -5.98 20.07 -10.21
N GLN A 236 -7.11 20.78 -10.25
CA GLN A 236 -8.34 20.43 -9.54
C GLN A 236 -9.24 19.59 -10.44
N ARG A 237 -10.09 18.71 -9.87
CA ARG A 237 -11.10 18.03 -10.68
C ARG A 237 -12.18 19.01 -11.08
N LEU A 238 -12.80 18.77 -12.23
CA LEU A 238 -13.93 19.56 -12.72
C LEU A 238 -15.14 19.51 -11.78
N GLU A 239 -15.26 18.45 -10.96
CA GLU A 239 -16.33 18.27 -9.98
C GLU A 239 -16.12 19.07 -8.68
N ASP A 240 -14.88 19.49 -8.39
CA ASP A 240 -14.53 20.11 -7.12
C ASP A 240 -15.00 21.57 -7.03
N SER A 241 -15.00 22.30 -8.16
CA SER A 241 -15.41 23.70 -8.21
C SER A 241 -15.93 24.12 -9.59
N PRO A 242 -16.93 25.03 -9.67
CA PRO A 242 -17.42 25.54 -10.95
C PRO A 242 -16.38 26.39 -11.70
N SER A 243 -15.35 26.91 -11.00
CA SER A 243 -14.23 27.67 -11.57
C SER A 243 -12.98 26.82 -11.86
N ALA A 244 -13.04 25.50 -11.66
CA ALA A 244 -11.88 24.60 -11.78
C ALA A 244 -11.14 24.75 -13.12
N ILE A 245 -11.88 24.93 -14.22
CA ILE A 245 -11.29 25.14 -15.55
C ILE A 245 -10.41 26.39 -15.58
N GLU A 246 -10.89 27.51 -15.02
CA GLU A 246 -10.15 28.76 -15.06
C GLU A 246 -8.91 28.70 -14.18
N ASP A 247 -9.04 28.09 -13.00
CA ASP A 247 -7.93 27.93 -12.07
C ASP A 247 -6.88 26.94 -12.60
N ASN A 248 -7.30 25.83 -13.23
CA ASN A 248 -6.40 24.90 -13.92
C ASN A 248 -5.68 25.57 -15.09
N LEU A 249 -6.34 26.45 -15.85
CA LEU A 249 -5.69 27.24 -16.91
C LEU A 249 -4.70 28.27 -16.36
N LYS A 250 -4.92 28.81 -15.15
CA LYS A 250 -3.93 29.67 -14.44
C LYS A 250 -2.74 28.83 -13.98
N SER A 251 -2.97 27.63 -13.43
CA SER A 251 -1.92 26.67 -13.06
C SER A 251 -1.09 26.27 -14.28
N LEU A 252 -1.73 25.98 -15.42
CA LEU A 252 -1.06 25.64 -16.68
C LEU A 252 -0.17 26.78 -17.18
N THR A 253 -0.65 28.02 -17.07
CA THR A 253 0.11 29.21 -17.44
C THR A 253 1.37 29.37 -16.60
N HIS A 254 1.27 29.15 -15.28
CA HIS A 254 2.43 29.16 -14.38
C HIS A 254 3.42 28.05 -14.72
N TYR A 255 2.92 26.84 -14.97
CA TYR A 255 3.74 25.68 -15.31
C TYR A 255 4.50 25.89 -16.64
N GLY A 256 3.82 26.33 -17.70
CA GLY A 256 4.44 26.59 -18.99
C GLY A 256 5.46 27.74 -18.95
N TRP A 257 5.16 28.82 -18.22
CA TRP A 257 6.11 29.92 -18.00
C TRP A 257 7.39 29.45 -17.32
N LEU A 258 7.25 28.62 -16.29
CA LEU A 258 8.37 28.06 -15.56
C LEU A 258 9.24 27.20 -16.49
N LEU A 259 8.63 26.27 -17.24
CA LEU A 259 9.33 25.41 -18.18
C LEU A 259 10.09 26.20 -19.25
N ALA A 260 9.45 27.22 -19.82
CA ALA A 260 10.06 28.09 -20.81
C ALA A 260 11.36 28.74 -20.29
N ARG A 261 11.36 29.23 -19.05
CA ARG A 261 12.57 29.79 -18.41
C ARG A 261 13.62 28.73 -18.06
N LEU A 262 13.20 27.55 -17.63
CA LEU A 262 14.13 26.46 -17.31
C LEU A 262 14.91 26.01 -18.55
N GLN A 263 14.27 25.99 -19.72
CA GLN A 263 14.94 25.69 -20.99
C GLN A 263 15.88 26.81 -21.43
N GLY A 264 15.50 28.07 -21.18
CA GLY A 264 16.30 29.24 -21.54
C GLY A 264 17.63 29.38 -20.82
N ASN A 265 17.74 28.86 -19.60
CA ASN A 265 18.94 28.98 -18.77
C ASN A 265 20.12 28.08 -19.22
N GLY A 266 20.12 27.55 -20.45
CA GLY A 266 21.31 27.02 -21.12
C GLY A 266 21.92 25.73 -20.57
N HIS A 267 21.29 25.06 -19.60
CA HIS A 267 21.80 23.77 -19.10
C HIS A 267 21.34 22.64 -20.02
N SER A 268 22.04 22.52 -21.14
CA SER A 268 22.01 21.36 -22.01
C SER A 268 22.66 20.19 -21.28
N GLN A 269 21.90 19.18 -20.88
CA GLN A 269 22.41 17.81 -20.86
C GLN A 269 21.27 16.80 -20.74
N GLU A 270 21.06 16.11 -21.86
CA GLU A 270 20.49 14.78 -21.88
C GLU A 270 21.38 13.87 -21.03
N ALA A 271 20.83 13.29 -19.96
CA ALA A 271 21.29 11.97 -19.57
C ALA A 271 20.74 11.02 -20.63
N SER A 272 21.64 10.57 -21.50
CA SER A 272 21.43 9.54 -22.50
C SER A 272 20.64 8.37 -21.94
N SER A 273 19.54 8.02 -22.59
CA SER A 273 18.91 6.72 -22.48
C SER A 273 19.83 5.66 -23.10
N SER A 274 20.92 5.32 -22.43
CA SER A 274 21.76 4.16 -22.74
C SER A 274 21.58 3.14 -21.63
N GLY A 275 21.24 1.91 -22.05
CA GLY A 275 20.68 0.84 -21.23
C GLY A 275 21.35 0.59 -19.88
N VAL A 276 20.52 0.39 -18.87
CA VAL A 276 20.93 -0.08 -17.54
C VAL A 276 19.93 -1.12 -17.06
N ASP A 277 20.47 -2.22 -16.53
CA ASP A 277 19.83 -3.49 -16.19
C ASP A 277 18.52 -3.40 -15.40
N GLU A 278 17.54 -4.18 -15.86
CA GLU A 278 16.16 -4.25 -15.39
C GLU A 278 15.95 -4.77 -13.95
N ALA A 279 17.01 -5.18 -13.26
CA ALA A 279 16.94 -5.90 -11.98
C ALA A 279 16.93 -4.98 -10.74
N SER A 280 17.30 -3.71 -10.86
CA SER A 280 17.40 -2.77 -9.72
C SER A 280 16.20 -1.80 -9.60
N LEU A 281 15.15 -2.01 -10.42
CA LEU A 281 14.01 -1.09 -10.63
C LEU A 281 13.03 -0.92 -9.44
N VAL A 282 13.13 -1.76 -8.41
CA VAL A 282 11.91 -2.30 -7.77
C VAL A 282 11.60 -1.69 -6.38
N ALA A 283 12.59 -1.44 -5.52
CA ALA A 283 12.30 -0.97 -4.14
C ALA A 283 12.20 0.57 -3.98
N GLY A 284 12.68 1.32 -4.98
CA GLY A 284 12.75 2.79 -5.04
C GLY A 284 11.40 3.48 -5.10
N VAL A 285 10.63 3.08 -6.11
CA VAL A 285 9.49 3.82 -6.65
C VAL A 285 8.24 3.65 -5.79
N ALA A 286 8.13 2.47 -5.19
CA ALA A 286 7.08 1.98 -4.30
C ALA A 286 6.67 2.95 -3.18
N ALA A 287 7.63 3.33 -2.33
CA ALA A 287 7.37 4.10 -1.11
C ALA A 287 7.17 5.60 -1.39
N ALA A 288 7.80 6.13 -2.44
CA ALA A 288 7.67 7.53 -2.83
C ALA A 288 6.32 7.84 -3.51
N ALA A 289 5.82 6.91 -4.33
CA ALA A 289 4.55 7.07 -5.05
C ALA A 289 3.31 6.92 -4.13
N LEU A 290 3.36 6.04 -3.13
CA LEU A 290 2.21 5.74 -2.27
C LEU A 290 2.14 6.56 -0.97
N VAL A 291 3.28 7.01 -0.45
CA VAL A 291 3.35 7.69 0.87
C VAL A 291 3.89 9.12 0.75
N GLY A 292 4.22 9.58 -0.47
CA GLY A 292 5.00 10.79 -0.69
C GLY A 292 4.59 11.77 -1.75
N GLN A 293 3.45 11.56 -2.40
CA GLN A 293 2.93 12.58 -3.30
C GLN A 293 2.06 13.57 -2.50
N PRO A 294 2.49 14.84 -2.29
CA PRO A 294 1.59 15.92 -1.93
C PRO A 294 0.47 16.12 -2.97
N VAL A 295 0.57 15.49 -4.16
CA VAL A 295 -0.51 15.40 -5.15
C VAL A 295 -1.73 14.65 -4.59
N LEU A 296 -1.57 13.61 -3.76
CA LEU A 296 -2.71 13.00 -3.06
C LEU A 296 -3.38 14.01 -2.13
N GLY A 297 -2.61 14.82 -1.40
CA GLY A 297 -3.12 15.87 -0.52
C GLY A 297 -3.72 17.09 -1.24
N ALA A 298 -3.23 17.41 -2.44
CA ALA A 298 -3.65 18.57 -3.24
C ALA A 298 -4.83 18.27 -4.18
N VAL A 299 -4.88 17.07 -4.78
CA VAL A 299 -5.90 16.64 -5.76
C VAL A 299 -7.15 16.07 -5.08
N MET A 300 -7.11 15.80 -3.77
CA MET A 300 -8.28 15.35 -3.02
C MET A 300 -8.69 16.32 -1.91
N GLY A 301 -7.95 17.40 -1.68
CA GLY A 301 -8.15 18.27 -0.52
C GLY A 301 -7.93 17.52 0.81
N ALA A 302 -7.72 18.27 1.90
CA ALA A 302 -7.55 17.68 3.23
C ALA A 302 -8.75 16.80 3.68
N ASP A 303 -9.91 16.99 3.04
CA ASP A 303 -11.20 16.31 3.31
C ASP A 303 -11.53 15.16 2.33
N GLY A 304 -10.99 15.13 1.11
CA GLY A 304 -11.27 14.04 0.15
C GLY A 304 -10.29 12.87 0.20
N VAL A 305 -9.03 13.08 0.63
CA VAL A 305 -8.13 11.96 1.02
C VAL A 305 -8.72 11.24 2.22
N ALA A 306 -9.28 11.99 3.17
CA ALA A 306 -9.92 11.45 4.37
C ALA A 306 -11.21 10.67 4.08
N ARG A 307 -11.87 10.92 2.93
CA ARG A 307 -13.06 10.17 2.49
C ARG A 307 -12.74 8.94 1.64
N SER A 308 -11.60 8.90 0.96
CA SER A 308 -11.24 7.82 0.02
C SER A 308 -10.26 6.79 0.59
N ILE A 309 -9.33 7.18 1.48
CA ILE A 309 -8.49 6.25 2.26
C ILE A 309 -8.34 6.77 3.71
N PRO A 310 -9.31 6.46 4.59
CA PRO A 310 -9.20 6.80 6.01
C PRO A 310 -8.02 6.08 6.70
N GLY A 311 -7.14 6.84 7.37
CA GLY A 311 -5.99 6.34 8.16
C GLY A 311 -4.59 6.74 7.65
N LEU A 312 -4.46 7.27 6.43
CA LEU A 312 -3.16 7.63 5.83
C LEU A 312 -2.41 8.74 6.60
N LYS A 313 -3.14 9.66 7.25
CA LYS A 313 -2.55 10.74 8.06
C LYS A 313 -1.89 10.22 9.34
N GLU A 314 -2.47 9.20 9.99
CA GLU A 314 -1.85 8.55 11.15
C GLU A 314 -0.59 7.79 10.75
N VAL A 315 -0.66 7.03 9.64
CA VAL A 315 0.47 6.23 9.14
C VAL A 315 1.66 7.13 8.75
N ALA A 316 1.41 8.25 8.06
CA ALA A 316 2.47 9.19 7.69
C ALA A 316 3.16 9.82 8.92
N ARG A 317 2.41 10.09 9.98
CA ARG A 317 2.94 10.68 11.22
C ARG A 317 3.69 9.66 12.07
N GLU A 318 3.20 8.43 12.16
CA GLU A 318 3.78 7.36 12.97
C GLU A 318 5.06 6.79 12.33
N ILE A 319 5.16 6.81 11.00
CA ILE A 319 6.41 6.52 10.26
C ILE A 319 7.47 7.59 10.57
N GLN A 320 7.09 8.88 10.58
CA GLN A 320 8.02 9.98 10.90
C GLN A 320 8.54 9.89 12.36
N ASP A 321 7.66 9.53 13.29
CA ASP A 321 7.99 9.38 14.72
C ASP A 321 8.87 8.12 14.97
N ALA A 322 8.68 7.04 14.21
CA ALA A 322 9.48 5.81 14.33
C ALA A 322 10.92 5.97 13.80
N PHE A 323 11.12 6.76 12.74
CA PHE A 323 12.46 6.99 12.18
C PHE A 323 13.33 7.93 13.02
N SER A 324 12.71 8.82 13.82
CA SER A 324 13.44 9.66 14.77
C SER A 324 14.06 8.86 15.93
N ALA A 325 13.69 7.58 16.09
CA ALA A 325 14.17 6.69 17.15
C ALA A 325 15.29 5.72 16.73
N GLU A 326 15.64 5.64 15.43
CA GLU A 326 16.62 4.67 14.89
C GLU A 326 18.06 5.23 14.73
N GLU A 327 18.42 6.35 15.35
CA GLU A 327 19.75 6.98 15.26
C GLU A 327 20.90 6.24 16.00
N GLY A 328 20.81 4.94 16.23
CA GLY A 328 21.87 4.21 16.95
C GLY A 328 21.96 2.72 16.66
N ALA A 329 22.52 2.34 15.51
CA ALA A 329 23.44 1.19 15.36
C ALA A 329 23.81 0.97 13.88
N GLY A 330 25.06 1.24 13.53
CA GLY A 330 25.63 0.92 12.21
C GLY A 330 26.09 -0.54 12.09
N GLY A 331 26.07 -1.05 10.86
CA GLY A 331 26.66 -2.34 10.50
C GLY A 331 26.26 -2.80 9.10
N THR A 332 27.03 -2.40 8.09
CA THR A 332 26.91 -2.80 6.68
C THR A 332 27.46 -4.20 6.43
N ALA A 333 26.68 -5.04 5.75
CA ALA A 333 27.18 -6.24 5.07
C ALA A 333 26.49 -6.35 3.69
N GLU A 334 27.29 -6.28 2.63
CA GLU A 334 26.87 -6.37 1.22
C GLU A 334 26.12 -7.68 0.96
N ARG A 335 24.94 -7.57 0.32
CA ARG A 335 24.14 -8.69 -0.19
C ARG A 335 24.21 -8.73 -1.71
N THR A 336 24.80 -9.78 -2.27
CA THR A 336 24.56 -10.21 -3.65
C THR A 336 23.19 -10.88 -3.71
N VAL A 337 22.24 -10.30 -4.45
CA VAL A 337 20.86 -10.81 -4.59
C VAL A 337 20.69 -11.36 -6.01
N ASP A 338 20.36 -12.65 -6.09
CA ASP A 338 19.94 -13.33 -7.32
C ASP A 338 18.67 -12.69 -7.89
N LYS A 339 18.59 -12.62 -9.24
CA LYS A 339 17.51 -11.98 -10.02
C LYS A 339 16.11 -12.47 -9.61
N PRO A 340 15.17 -11.60 -9.20
CA PRO A 340 13.79 -12.00 -8.95
C PRO A 340 13.01 -12.11 -10.28
N VAL A 341 12.42 -13.28 -10.52
CA VAL A 341 11.47 -13.54 -11.61
C VAL A 341 10.17 -12.77 -11.33
N LYS A 342 9.69 -11.99 -12.32
CA LYS A 342 8.38 -11.30 -12.31
C LYS A 342 7.26 -12.31 -11.97
N LYS A 343 6.66 -12.21 -10.79
CA LYS A 343 5.56 -13.07 -10.36
C LYS A 343 4.49 -12.24 -9.66
N ASP A 344 3.32 -12.14 -10.29
CA ASP A 344 2.13 -11.54 -9.68
C ASP A 344 1.82 -12.24 -8.34
N LEU A 345 1.30 -11.48 -7.37
CA LEU A 345 0.87 -12.06 -6.09
C LEU A 345 -0.27 -13.07 -6.36
N PRO A 346 -0.20 -14.29 -5.80
CA PRO A 346 -1.27 -15.27 -5.97
C PRO A 346 -2.59 -14.76 -5.37
N PRO A 347 -3.74 -15.20 -5.90
CA PRO A 347 -5.02 -14.94 -5.27
C PRO A 347 -5.08 -15.58 -3.87
N PRO A 348 -5.81 -14.97 -2.92
CA PRO A 348 -5.92 -15.53 -1.56
C PRO A 348 -6.53 -16.94 -1.60
N PRO A 349 -6.08 -17.85 -0.72
CA PRO A 349 -6.63 -19.21 -0.64
C PRO A 349 -8.12 -19.20 -0.33
N GLU A 350 -8.86 -20.19 -0.82
CA GLU A 350 -10.28 -20.33 -0.52
C GLU A 350 -10.52 -20.51 0.99
N ARG A 351 -11.64 -19.96 1.47
CA ARG A 351 -12.02 -20.11 2.87
C ARG A 351 -12.41 -21.55 3.14
N PRO A 352 -11.84 -22.21 4.17
CA PRO A 352 -12.28 -23.54 4.54
C PRO A 352 -13.76 -23.51 4.97
N GLU A 353 -14.58 -24.39 4.41
CA GLU A 353 -15.98 -24.54 4.80
C GLU A 353 -16.07 -24.87 6.29
N SER A 354 -16.81 -24.06 7.06
CA SER A 354 -17.02 -24.30 8.48
C SER A 354 -18.03 -25.43 8.70
N LYS A 355 -17.60 -26.68 8.53
CA LYS A 355 -18.41 -27.84 8.93
C LYS A 355 -18.57 -27.80 10.46
N MET A 356 -19.76 -27.43 10.94
CA MET A 356 -20.11 -27.47 12.35
C MET A 356 -19.97 -28.90 12.87
N SER A 357 -18.86 -29.18 13.55
CA SER A 357 -18.62 -30.46 14.21
C SER A 357 -19.69 -30.69 15.29
N LEU A 358 -20.41 -31.81 15.18
CA LEU A 358 -21.42 -32.32 16.10
C LEU A 358 -20.98 -32.26 17.59
N GLY A 359 -19.68 -32.40 17.85
CA GLY A 359 -19.12 -32.30 19.20
C GLY A 359 -19.17 -30.89 19.83
N ARG A 360 -19.11 -29.82 19.02
CA ARG A 360 -19.30 -28.44 19.51
C ARG A 360 -20.75 -28.14 19.85
N MET A 361 -21.69 -28.74 19.12
CA MET A 361 -23.13 -28.64 19.39
C MET A 361 -23.48 -29.33 20.72
N LEU A 362 -22.95 -30.53 20.96
CA LEU A 362 -23.11 -31.27 22.22
C LEU A 362 -22.47 -30.55 23.43
N ALA A 363 -21.32 -29.91 23.26
CA ALA A 363 -20.68 -29.14 24.33
C ALA A 363 -21.49 -27.88 24.73
N THR A 364 -22.08 -27.18 23.76
CA THR A 364 -22.96 -26.04 24.07
C THR A 364 -24.23 -26.50 24.76
N VAL A 365 -24.84 -27.62 24.33
CA VAL A 365 -26.04 -28.19 24.97
C VAL A 365 -25.72 -28.70 26.38
N GLY A 366 -24.57 -29.36 26.59
CA GLY A 366 -24.14 -29.83 27.92
C GLY A 366 -23.84 -28.70 28.91
N THR A 367 -23.34 -27.56 28.43
CA THR A 367 -23.09 -26.39 29.30
C THR A 367 -24.39 -25.68 29.70
N PHE A 368 -25.38 -25.61 28.80
CA PHE A 368 -26.73 -25.11 29.12
C PHE A 368 -27.52 -26.07 30.01
N LEU A 369 -27.37 -27.40 29.84
CA LEU A 369 -27.94 -28.37 30.77
C LEU A 369 -27.27 -28.28 32.15
N GLY A 370 -25.94 -28.13 32.24
CA GLY A 370 -25.24 -28.00 33.52
C GLY A 370 -25.61 -26.71 34.29
N PHE A 371 -25.65 -25.56 33.61
CA PHE A 371 -26.11 -24.30 34.22
C PHE A 371 -27.61 -24.30 34.53
N GLY A 372 -28.41 -24.94 33.68
CA GLY A 372 -29.84 -25.14 33.89
C GLY A 372 -30.10 -26.01 35.11
N THR A 373 -29.39 -27.12 35.29
CA THR A 373 -29.48 -27.97 36.48
C THR A 373 -29.00 -27.25 37.74
N PHE A 374 -28.00 -26.38 37.64
CA PHE A 374 -27.51 -25.57 38.77
C PHE A 374 -28.55 -24.51 39.21
N PHE A 375 -29.19 -23.80 38.27
CA PHE A 375 -30.23 -22.82 38.59
C PHE A 375 -31.58 -23.45 38.97
N LEU A 376 -31.95 -24.58 38.36
CA LEU A 376 -33.18 -25.31 38.70
C LEU A 376 -33.05 -26.00 40.07
N ALA A 377 -31.84 -26.40 40.47
CA ALA A 377 -31.55 -26.93 41.81
C ALA A 377 -31.55 -25.84 42.91
N ILE A 378 -31.30 -24.58 42.56
CA ILE A 378 -31.42 -23.43 43.49
C ILE A 378 -32.89 -23.00 43.66
N LYS A 379 -33.76 -23.28 42.67
CA LYS A 379 -35.20 -22.94 42.71
C LYS A 379 -36.11 -24.11 43.13
N GLY A 380 -35.61 -25.34 43.08
CA GLY A 380 -36.30 -26.53 43.56
C GLY A 380 -36.15 -26.68 45.07
N ASN A 381 -37.24 -27.06 45.74
CA ASN A 381 -37.33 -27.31 47.18
C ASN A 381 -36.55 -28.57 47.60
N ASN A 382 -35.24 -28.60 47.31
CA ASN A 382 -34.35 -29.68 47.67
C ASN A 382 -33.80 -29.35 49.07
N PHE A 383 -34.48 -29.84 50.10
CA PHE A 383 -34.11 -29.69 51.52
C PHE A 383 -32.61 -29.93 51.76
N LEU A 384 -32.00 -30.90 51.07
CA LEU A 384 -30.57 -31.20 51.15
C LEU A 384 -29.66 -30.09 50.63
N LEU A 385 -30.00 -29.45 49.51
CA LEU A 385 -29.18 -28.38 48.91
C LEU A 385 -29.32 -27.07 49.70
N GLY A 386 -30.52 -26.78 50.19
CA GLY A 386 -30.77 -25.69 51.13
C GLY A 386 -29.99 -25.87 52.44
N SER A 387 -29.98 -27.08 53.01
CA SER A 387 -29.18 -27.40 54.19
C SER A 387 -27.68 -27.31 53.91
N ILE A 388 -27.17 -27.86 52.80
CA ILE A 388 -25.74 -27.78 52.45
C ILE A 388 -25.29 -26.33 52.26
N VAL A 389 -26.11 -25.48 51.64
CA VAL A 389 -25.81 -24.06 51.48
C VAL A 389 -25.91 -23.32 52.81
N GLN A 390 -26.93 -23.57 53.64
CA GLN A 390 -27.05 -22.93 54.96
C GLN A 390 -25.93 -23.34 55.91
N TYR A 391 -25.62 -24.64 56.03
CA TYR A 391 -24.50 -25.14 56.83
C TYR A 391 -23.16 -24.72 56.22
N GLY A 392 -23.01 -24.72 54.89
CA GLY A 392 -21.79 -24.30 54.20
C GLY A 392 -21.51 -22.79 54.29
N VAL A 393 -22.55 -21.96 54.34
CA VAL A 393 -22.44 -20.51 54.60
C VAL A 393 -22.18 -20.25 56.09
N GLY A 394 -22.85 -20.97 56.99
CA GLY A 394 -22.69 -20.84 58.44
C GLY A 394 -21.31 -21.29 58.96
N THR A 395 -20.74 -22.34 58.37
CA THR A 395 -19.40 -22.87 58.71
C THR A 395 -18.25 -22.17 57.96
N GLY A 396 -18.57 -21.29 56.99
CA GLY A 396 -17.57 -20.61 56.15
C GLY A 396 -16.97 -21.48 55.03
N ILE A 397 -17.30 -22.77 54.92
CA ILE A 397 -16.74 -23.70 53.91
C ILE A 397 -17.01 -23.21 52.48
N LEU A 398 -18.22 -22.74 52.20
CA LEU A 398 -18.58 -22.25 50.87
C LEU A 398 -17.79 -20.99 50.49
N ALA A 399 -17.62 -20.07 51.44
CA ALA A 399 -16.79 -18.88 51.26
C ALA A 399 -15.31 -19.26 51.05
N GLY A 400 -14.81 -20.29 51.75
CA GLY A 400 -13.47 -20.84 51.55
C GLY A 400 -13.25 -21.45 50.17
N LEU A 401 -14.23 -22.18 49.63
CA LEU A 401 -14.16 -22.73 48.27
C LEU A 401 -14.17 -21.63 47.19
N VAL A 402 -15.02 -20.62 47.34
CA VAL A 402 -15.05 -19.46 46.44
C VAL A 402 -13.74 -18.67 46.53
N ALA A 403 -13.21 -18.46 47.73
CA ALA A 403 -11.90 -17.83 47.92
C ALA A 403 -10.79 -18.62 47.22
N SER A 404 -10.73 -19.94 47.40
CA SER A 404 -9.75 -20.82 46.75
C SER A 404 -9.82 -20.74 45.21
N PHE A 405 -11.03 -20.72 44.66
CA PHE A 405 -11.24 -20.53 43.21
C PHE A 405 -10.73 -19.17 42.72
N LEU A 406 -11.01 -18.09 43.46
CA LEU A 406 -10.51 -16.74 43.13
C LEU A 406 -8.97 -16.66 43.21
N PHE A 407 -8.36 -17.28 44.23
CA PHE A 407 -6.91 -17.39 44.36
C PHE A 407 -6.28 -18.17 43.19
N TRP A 408 -6.86 -19.31 42.81
CA TRP A 408 -6.41 -20.08 41.66
C TRP A 408 -6.51 -19.23 40.38
N SER A 409 -7.66 -18.61 40.13
CA SER A 409 -7.87 -17.74 38.96
C SER A 409 -6.86 -16.59 38.91
N GLY A 410 -6.65 -15.89 40.03
CA GLY A 410 -5.64 -14.83 40.15
C GLY A 410 -4.22 -15.33 39.85
N LEU A 411 -3.82 -16.47 40.43
CA LEU A 411 -2.52 -17.09 40.18
C LEU A 411 -2.37 -17.56 38.72
N HIS A 412 -3.45 -18.02 38.09
CA HIS A 412 -3.47 -18.38 36.69
C HIS A 412 -3.18 -17.17 35.80
N TYR A 413 -3.83 -16.02 36.04
CA TYR A 413 -3.55 -14.78 35.31
C TYR A 413 -2.15 -14.23 35.56
N ILE A 414 -1.61 -14.35 36.78
CA ILE A 414 -0.22 -13.95 37.08
C ILE A 414 0.78 -14.85 36.34
N ARG A 415 0.54 -16.17 36.32
CA ARG A 415 1.38 -17.11 35.56
C ARG A 415 1.31 -16.82 34.07
N LEU A 416 0.11 -16.51 33.55
CA LEU A 416 -0.07 -16.15 32.16
C LEU A 416 0.67 -14.85 31.81
N LYS A 417 0.52 -13.82 32.65
CA LYS A 417 1.26 -12.56 32.54
C LYS A 417 2.77 -12.79 32.46
N ARG A 418 3.33 -13.54 33.42
CA ARG A 418 4.77 -13.87 33.44
C ARG A 418 5.22 -14.65 32.21
N LYS A 419 4.39 -15.53 31.65
CA LYS A 419 4.73 -16.26 30.43
C LYS A 419 4.81 -15.33 29.22
N ILE A 420 3.96 -14.31 29.14
CA ILE A 420 4.01 -13.28 28.10
C ILE A 420 5.27 -12.43 28.29
N GLU A 421 5.48 -11.88 29.49
CA GLU A 421 6.63 -11.02 29.82
C GLU A 421 7.99 -11.72 29.67
N ASN A 422 8.04 -13.05 29.89
CA ASN A 422 9.27 -13.84 29.74
C ASN A 422 9.46 -14.37 28.30
N THR A 423 8.59 -14.01 27.35
CA THR A 423 8.79 -14.39 25.95
C THR A 423 9.84 -13.48 25.32
N PRO A 424 10.99 -14.00 24.86
CA PRO A 424 12.05 -13.16 24.33
C PRO A 424 11.64 -12.56 22.97
N THR A 425 11.92 -11.27 22.79
CA THR A 425 11.90 -10.61 21.49
C THR A 425 12.97 -11.24 20.60
N SER A 426 12.52 -11.93 19.56
CA SER A 426 13.39 -12.68 18.66
C SER A 426 13.48 -11.97 17.32
N LYS A 427 14.70 -11.82 16.80
CA LYS A 427 14.91 -11.44 15.39
C LYS A 427 14.54 -12.61 14.48
N VAL A 428 13.97 -12.32 13.33
CA VAL A 428 13.52 -13.33 12.35
C VAL A 428 14.68 -14.24 11.95
N ARG A 429 15.89 -13.67 11.77
CA ARG A 429 17.08 -14.44 11.38
C ARG A 429 17.53 -15.53 12.37
N SER A 430 17.08 -15.43 13.62
CA SER A 430 17.46 -16.31 14.72
C SER A 430 16.24 -16.79 15.49
N LEU A 431 15.10 -16.88 14.81
CA LEU A 431 13.82 -17.26 15.41
C LEU A 431 13.88 -18.72 15.89
N ALA A 432 13.73 -18.92 17.20
CA ALA A 432 13.67 -20.25 17.78
C ALA A 432 12.27 -20.87 17.61
N MET A 433 12.18 -22.20 17.51
CA MET A 433 10.89 -22.90 17.54
C MET A 433 10.26 -22.76 18.92
N GLY A 434 8.95 -22.52 18.98
CA GLY A 434 8.22 -22.32 20.22
C GLY A 434 7.55 -20.95 20.31
N MET A 435 7.32 -20.48 21.54
CA MET A 435 6.73 -19.16 21.76
C MET A 435 7.73 -18.06 21.43
N VAL A 436 7.32 -17.12 20.58
CA VAL A 436 8.17 -16.04 20.09
C VAL A 436 7.41 -14.73 20.07
N GLU A 437 8.15 -13.66 20.33
CA GLU A 437 7.71 -12.28 20.11
C GLU A 437 8.51 -11.70 18.95
N VAL A 438 7.82 -11.24 17.90
CA VAL A 438 8.41 -10.67 16.69
C VAL A 438 7.81 -9.31 16.41
N HIS A 439 8.68 -8.37 16.03
CA HIS A 439 8.32 -7.02 15.61
C HIS A 439 8.84 -6.80 14.19
N GLY A 440 7.99 -6.35 13.28
CA GLY A 440 8.42 -6.09 11.91
C GLY A 440 7.33 -5.48 11.06
N ARG A 441 7.69 -5.10 9.84
CA ARG A 441 6.79 -4.55 8.83
C ARG A 441 6.01 -5.67 8.15
N ALA A 442 4.70 -5.54 8.10
CA ALA A 442 3.84 -6.49 7.40
C ALA A 442 4.04 -6.38 5.88
N ARG A 443 4.20 -7.51 5.20
CA ARG A 443 4.29 -7.62 3.74
C ARG A 443 3.23 -8.60 3.25
N ARG A 444 2.59 -8.31 2.11
CA ARG A 444 1.56 -9.20 1.56
C ARG A 444 2.19 -10.44 0.92
N GLN A 445 1.58 -11.60 1.18
CA GLN A 445 1.89 -12.84 0.47
C GLN A 445 0.91 -13.09 -0.69
N TYR A 446 -0.31 -12.57 -0.57
CA TYR A 446 -1.40 -12.73 -1.53
C TYR A 446 -1.98 -11.36 -1.90
N ALA A 447 -2.62 -11.27 -3.06
CA ALA A 447 -3.34 -10.07 -3.51
C ALA A 447 -4.66 -9.88 -2.72
N LEU A 448 -4.56 -9.66 -1.40
CA LEU A 448 -5.69 -9.49 -0.50
C LEU A 448 -6.20 -8.05 -0.52
N VAL A 449 -7.49 -7.90 -0.79
CA VAL A 449 -8.19 -6.61 -0.86
C VAL A 449 -9.33 -6.60 0.16
N ALA A 450 -9.43 -5.51 0.91
CA ALA A 450 -10.49 -5.31 1.89
C ALA A 450 -11.83 -5.06 1.15
N PRO A 451 -12.91 -5.80 1.49
CA PRO A 451 -14.15 -5.79 0.71
C PRO A 451 -14.89 -4.45 0.72
N MET A 452 -14.86 -3.70 1.82
CA MET A 452 -15.58 -2.42 1.92
C MET A 452 -14.75 -1.26 1.37
N THR A 453 -13.48 -1.17 1.75
CA THR A 453 -12.59 -0.05 1.38
C THR A 453 -11.86 -0.24 0.06
N GLN A 454 -11.82 -1.47 -0.47
CA GLN A 454 -11.06 -1.83 -1.67
C GLN A 454 -9.56 -1.50 -1.55
N ALA A 455 -9.05 -1.46 -0.32
CA ALA A 455 -7.64 -1.22 -0.06
C ALA A 455 -6.86 -2.53 0.00
N ALA A 456 -5.66 -2.53 -0.57
CA ALA A 456 -4.68 -3.59 -0.40
C ALA A 456 -4.28 -3.72 1.07
N CYS A 457 -4.38 -4.93 1.63
CA CYS A 457 -4.17 -5.16 3.06
C CYS A 457 -3.53 -6.53 3.33
N VAL A 458 -2.96 -6.70 4.52
CA VAL A 458 -2.49 -8.02 5.00
C VAL A 458 -3.56 -8.74 5.83
N TYR A 459 -4.51 -8.00 6.39
CA TYR A 459 -5.62 -8.53 7.16
C TYR A 459 -6.83 -7.58 7.13
N TYR A 460 -8.04 -8.13 7.08
CA TYR A 460 -9.27 -7.39 7.34
C TYR A 460 -10.26 -8.19 8.20
N ARG A 461 -11.14 -7.47 8.91
CA ARG A 461 -12.34 -8.02 9.55
C ARG A 461 -13.54 -7.09 9.33
N LEU A 462 -14.52 -7.59 8.59
CA LEU A 462 -15.76 -6.90 8.26
C LEU A 462 -16.90 -7.39 9.16
N ARG A 463 -17.52 -6.47 9.90
CA ARG A 463 -18.69 -6.70 10.74
C ARG A 463 -19.90 -5.93 10.23
N LYS A 464 -20.99 -6.63 9.96
CA LYS A 464 -22.29 -6.08 9.62
C LYS A 464 -23.17 -6.02 10.86
N TYR A 465 -23.66 -4.82 11.19
CA TYR A 465 -24.64 -4.58 12.24
C TYR A 465 -25.98 -4.21 11.62
N ARG A 466 -27.07 -4.68 12.23
CA ARG A 466 -28.43 -4.24 11.94
C ARG A 466 -29.09 -3.70 13.20
N ARG A 467 -29.83 -2.61 13.07
CA ARG A 467 -30.60 -1.99 14.14
C ARG A 467 -31.88 -2.80 14.35
N GLU A 468 -32.08 -3.31 15.56
CA GLU A 468 -33.34 -3.95 15.96
C GLU A 468 -34.40 -2.90 16.31
N LYS A 469 -35.68 -3.31 16.38
CA LYS A 469 -36.82 -2.45 16.75
C LYS A 469 -36.63 -1.71 18.10
N ASN A 470 -35.84 -2.29 19.01
CA ASN A 470 -35.53 -1.71 20.32
C ASN A 470 -34.32 -0.76 20.30
N ASN A 471 -33.92 -0.27 19.13
CA ASN A 471 -32.83 0.69 18.94
C ASN A 471 -31.42 0.18 19.28
N LYS A 472 -31.24 -1.14 19.45
CA LYS A 472 -29.95 -1.77 19.73
C LYS A 472 -29.33 -2.32 18.45
N TRP A 473 -28.02 -2.14 18.28
CA TRP A 473 -27.26 -2.71 17.17
C TRP A 473 -26.93 -4.18 17.45
N LYS A 474 -27.27 -5.06 16.51
CA LYS A 474 -26.95 -6.48 16.57
C LYS A 474 -26.03 -6.88 15.43
N LEU A 475 -25.01 -7.65 15.76
CA LEU A 475 -24.09 -8.22 14.76
C LEU A 475 -24.84 -9.28 13.95
N VAL A 476 -24.96 -9.05 12.65
CA VAL A 476 -25.62 -9.95 11.68
C VAL A 476 -24.60 -10.83 10.97
N LYS A 477 -23.44 -10.27 10.63
CA LYS A 477 -22.39 -10.96 9.88
C LYS A 477 -21.02 -10.52 10.38
N ASP A 478 -20.11 -11.47 10.54
CA ASP A 478 -18.71 -11.24 10.92
C ASP A 478 -17.85 -12.07 9.99
N VAL A 479 -16.96 -11.41 9.26
CA VAL A 479 -16.12 -12.02 8.22
C VAL A 479 -14.72 -11.49 8.38
N ASP A 480 -13.74 -12.38 8.55
CA ASP A 480 -12.34 -12.04 8.60
C ASP A 480 -11.53 -12.74 7.50
N SER A 481 -10.30 -12.25 7.31
CA SER A 481 -9.31 -12.85 6.42
C SER A 481 -8.30 -13.74 7.17
N SER A 482 -8.69 -14.34 8.31
CA SER A 482 -7.76 -15.11 9.16
C SER A 482 -7.17 -16.38 8.50
N HIS A 483 -7.76 -16.81 7.39
CA HIS A 483 -7.29 -17.93 6.55
C HIS A 483 -6.15 -17.56 5.59
N VAL A 484 -5.86 -16.26 5.41
CA VAL A 484 -4.83 -15.76 4.51
C VAL A 484 -3.57 -15.44 5.31
N SER A 485 -2.45 -16.09 5.00
CA SER A 485 -1.16 -15.79 5.61
C SER A 485 -0.50 -14.55 4.98
N PHE A 486 0.39 -13.93 5.73
CA PHE A 486 1.19 -12.77 5.27
C PHE A 486 2.62 -12.87 5.82
N TYR A 487 3.51 -12.05 5.30
CA TYR A 487 4.90 -11.99 5.72
C TYR A 487 5.16 -10.87 6.72
N VAL A 488 6.15 -11.05 7.57
CA VAL A 488 6.65 -9.99 8.45
C VAL A 488 8.16 -9.87 8.30
N ASP A 489 8.61 -8.66 8.02
CA ASP A 489 10.00 -8.30 7.76
C ASP A 489 10.52 -7.41 8.90
N ASP A 490 11.46 -7.92 9.68
CA ASP A 490 12.09 -7.19 10.79
C ASP A 490 13.41 -6.49 10.41
N GLY A 491 13.73 -6.46 9.11
CA GLY A 491 14.99 -5.97 8.55
C GLY A 491 16.12 -7.02 8.56
N THR A 492 16.02 -8.07 9.38
CA THR A 492 16.99 -9.17 9.42
C THR A 492 16.58 -10.35 8.55
N GLY A 493 15.27 -10.60 8.44
CA GLY A 493 14.70 -11.69 7.66
C GLY A 493 13.18 -11.54 7.49
N CYS A 494 12.56 -12.49 6.79
CA CYS A 494 11.10 -12.53 6.57
C CYS A 494 10.52 -13.85 7.11
N VAL A 495 9.44 -13.77 7.89
CA VAL A 495 8.73 -14.94 8.44
C VAL A 495 7.26 -14.95 8.03
N VAL A 496 6.69 -16.14 7.79
CA VAL A 496 5.26 -16.30 7.49
C VAL A 496 4.45 -16.26 8.78
N VAL A 497 3.34 -15.53 8.77
CA VAL A 497 2.37 -15.49 9.87
C VAL A 497 1.03 -15.97 9.34
N ALA A 498 0.46 -16.99 9.99
CA ALA A 498 -0.89 -17.44 9.72
C ALA A 498 -1.83 -16.87 10.81
N PRO A 499 -2.69 -15.87 10.50
CA PRO A 499 -3.51 -15.17 11.50
C PRO A 499 -4.67 -16.00 12.08
N GLN A 500 -4.82 -17.26 11.67
CA GLN A 500 -5.90 -18.12 12.13
C GLN A 500 -5.84 -18.31 13.66
N GLY A 501 -6.95 -17.95 14.34
CA GLY A 501 -7.04 -18.03 15.79
C GLY A 501 -6.31 -16.90 16.54
N ALA A 502 -5.77 -15.91 15.84
CA ALA A 502 -5.16 -14.74 16.47
C ALA A 502 -6.21 -13.77 17.02
N SER A 503 -5.89 -13.14 18.15
CA SER A 503 -6.54 -11.91 18.58
C SER A 503 -5.89 -10.74 17.84
N VAL A 504 -6.53 -10.33 16.74
CA VAL A 504 -6.03 -9.23 15.91
C VAL A 504 -6.56 -7.88 16.40
N LYS A 505 -5.64 -6.96 16.70
CA LYS A 505 -5.92 -5.58 17.11
C LYS A 505 -5.42 -4.62 16.04
N ALA A 506 -6.28 -4.37 15.06
CA ALA A 506 -6.06 -3.31 14.09
C ALA A 506 -6.31 -1.94 14.74
N LYS A 507 -5.47 -0.95 14.45
CA LYS A 507 -5.68 0.45 14.85
C LYS A 507 -6.66 1.12 13.88
N THR A 508 -6.54 0.79 12.60
CA THR A 508 -7.42 1.33 11.56
C THR A 508 -8.78 0.66 11.60
N ARG A 509 -9.82 1.44 11.92
CA ARG A 509 -11.23 1.05 11.87
C ARG A 509 -12.00 2.02 11.00
N GLN A 510 -12.71 1.50 10.01
CA GLN A 510 -13.61 2.25 9.17
C GLN A 510 -15.05 1.81 9.41
N SER A 511 -15.99 2.74 9.28
CA SER A 511 -17.41 2.44 9.35
C SER A 511 -18.18 3.12 8.25
N GLY A 512 -19.15 2.43 7.67
CA GLY A 512 -19.95 2.95 6.57
C GLY A 512 -21.36 2.38 6.56
N THR A 513 -22.22 3.04 5.81
CA THR A 513 -23.62 2.68 5.59
C THR A 513 -23.75 2.09 4.17
N PRO A 514 -24.67 1.15 3.90
CA PRO A 514 -24.91 0.68 2.54
C PRO A 514 -25.08 1.86 1.55
N GLY A 515 -24.35 1.85 0.44
CA GLY A 515 -24.40 2.89 -0.60
C GLY A 515 -23.32 3.98 -0.53
N GLN A 516 -22.47 4.02 0.50
CA GLN A 516 -21.38 5.02 0.60
C GLN A 516 -19.97 4.49 0.27
N SER A 517 -19.81 3.22 -0.09
CA SER A 517 -18.52 2.72 -0.59
C SER A 517 -18.41 2.95 -2.10
N PRO A 518 -17.42 3.71 -2.59
CA PRO A 518 -17.31 4.12 -3.99
C PRO A 518 -16.99 2.97 -4.98
N LEU A 519 -16.78 1.73 -4.52
CA LEU A 519 -16.25 0.64 -5.36
C LEU A 519 -16.88 -0.75 -5.16
N THR A 520 -18.04 -0.86 -4.50
CA THR A 520 -18.75 -2.15 -4.46
C THR A 520 -19.57 -2.32 -5.74
N PHE A 521 -19.12 -3.20 -6.65
CA PHE A 521 -19.83 -3.60 -7.89
C PHE A 521 -21.22 -4.24 -7.65
N THR A 522 -21.63 -4.43 -6.39
CA THR A 522 -22.99 -4.83 -6.02
C THR A 522 -23.78 -3.64 -5.52
N ALA A 523 -24.01 -2.66 -6.39
CA ALA A 523 -25.01 -1.62 -6.17
C ALA A 523 -26.41 -2.23 -6.36
N VAL A 524 -26.92 -2.89 -5.33
CA VAL A 524 -28.37 -3.07 -5.17
C VAL A 524 -28.85 -1.86 -4.38
N ASN A 525 -29.75 -1.09 -4.98
CA ASN A 525 -30.36 0.16 -4.49
C ASN A 525 -31.19 -0.01 -3.20
N ASN A 526 -30.62 -0.58 -2.14
CA ASN A 526 -31.30 -0.73 -0.87
C ASN A 526 -30.47 -0.03 0.22
N THR A 527 -30.63 1.29 0.30
CA THR A 527 -30.14 2.12 1.41
C THR A 527 -31.00 1.85 2.64
N ASP A 528 -30.79 0.72 3.31
CA ASP A 528 -31.41 0.45 4.59
C ASP A 528 -30.61 1.20 5.67
N GLU A 529 -31.14 2.33 6.15
CA GLU A 529 -30.55 3.15 7.23
C GLU A 529 -30.35 2.36 8.53
N ASN A 530 -30.96 1.17 8.63
CA ASN A 530 -30.81 0.26 9.76
C ASN A 530 -29.58 -0.64 9.68
N GLU A 531 -28.75 -0.52 8.66
CA GLU A 531 -27.53 -1.32 8.52
C GLU A 531 -26.26 -0.48 8.64
N LYS A 532 -25.29 -0.99 9.41
CA LYS A 532 -23.97 -0.38 9.60
C LYS A 532 -22.89 -1.41 9.39
N TRP A 533 -21.88 -1.08 8.59
CA TRP A 533 -20.69 -1.88 8.39
C TRP A 533 -19.53 -1.29 9.16
N VAL A 534 -18.68 -2.15 9.72
CA VAL A 534 -17.44 -1.78 10.39
C VAL A 534 -16.34 -2.68 9.88
N GLU A 535 -15.32 -2.11 9.25
CA GLU A 535 -14.16 -2.81 8.72
C GLU A 535 -12.92 -2.45 9.53
N ASP A 536 -12.29 -3.43 10.17
CA ASP A 536 -10.97 -3.31 10.81
C ASP A 536 -9.91 -3.79 9.80
N ILE A 537 -8.85 -3.01 9.55
CA ILE A 537 -7.88 -3.27 8.47
C ILE A 537 -6.45 -3.13 8.99
N ILE A 538 -5.55 -3.99 8.53
CA ILE A 538 -4.11 -3.82 8.66
C ILE A 538 -3.52 -3.65 7.25
N TYR A 539 -2.91 -2.50 7.00
CA TYR A 539 -2.28 -2.20 5.71
C TYR A 539 -0.92 -2.90 5.57
N GLU A 540 -0.45 -3.02 4.33
CA GLU A 540 0.93 -3.39 4.08
C GLU A 540 1.88 -2.28 4.53
N GLY A 541 3.07 -2.66 5.03
CA GLY A 541 4.09 -1.75 5.54
C GLY A 541 3.87 -1.35 6.99
N THR A 542 2.68 -1.58 7.56
CA THR A 542 2.39 -1.35 8.98
C THR A 542 3.30 -2.20 9.87
N THR A 543 3.90 -1.58 10.89
CA THR A 543 4.68 -2.29 11.91
C THR A 543 3.75 -3.06 12.83
N LEU A 544 3.99 -4.36 12.95
CA LEU A 544 3.19 -5.28 13.76
C LEU A 544 3.99 -5.85 14.92
N TYR A 545 3.34 -5.89 16.07
CA TYR A 545 3.68 -6.72 17.21
C TYR A 545 3.01 -8.08 17.07
N ILE A 546 3.80 -9.15 17.11
CA ILE A 546 3.30 -10.52 16.97
C ILE A 546 3.82 -11.39 18.10
N LEU A 547 2.90 -11.92 18.90
CA LEU A 547 3.17 -12.91 19.92
C LEU A 547 2.48 -14.19 19.52
N GLY A 548 3.24 -15.23 19.16
CA GLY A 548 2.68 -16.49 18.66
C GLY A 548 3.63 -17.68 18.80
N PHE A 549 3.28 -18.79 18.17
CA PHE A 549 4.06 -20.01 18.22
C PHE A 549 4.73 -20.29 16.85
N ALA A 550 6.05 -20.19 16.82
CA ALA A 550 6.88 -20.56 15.68
C ALA A 550 7.01 -22.07 15.56
N GLN A 551 6.65 -22.59 14.40
CA GLN A 551 6.75 -24.01 14.06
C GLN A 551 7.24 -24.16 12.62
N PRO A 552 7.80 -25.32 12.24
CA PRO A 552 8.22 -25.53 10.87
C PRO A 552 7.02 -25.42 9.92
N LEU A 553 7.16 -24.59 8.88
CA LEU A 553 6.26 -24.51 7.75
C LEU A 553 6.24 -25.87 7.07
N ARG A 554 5.21 -26.66 7.37
CA ARG A 554 4.91 -27.88 6.61
C ARG A 554 4.41 -27.41 5.25
N ALA A 555 5.33 -27.20 4.31
CA ALA A 555 4.95 -27.22 2.91
C ALA A 555 4.23 -28.57 2.69
N GLU A 556 2.99 -28.53 2.21
CA GLU A 556 2.36 -29.73 1.65
C GLU A 556 3.28 -30.20 0.53
N ARG A 557 4.18 -31.13 0.88
CA ARG A 557 4.93 -31.86 -0.13
C ARG A 557 3.89 -32.65 -0.89
N ARG A 558 3.52 -32.15 -2.07
CA ARG A 558 2.70 -32.91 -3.01
C ARG A 558 3.31 -34.29 -3.13
N SER A 559 2.49 -35.32 -2.97
CA SER A 559 2.97 -36.69 -3.09
C SER A 559 3.63 -36.86 -4.46
N LEU A 560 4.65 -37.72 -4.57
CA LEU A 560 5.22 -38.10 -5.86
C LEU A 560 4.10 -38.47 -6.86
N ARG A 561 3.09 -39.19 -6.37
CA ARG A 561 1.91 -39.56 -7.16
C ARG A 561 1.16 -38.35 -7.74
N ASP A 562 0.92 -37.32 -6.95
CA ASP A 562 0.17 -36.14 -7.41
C ASP A 562 0.92 -35.39 -8.51
N ARG A 563 2.25 -35.29 -8.38
CA ARG A 563 3.11 -34.68 -9.42
C ARG A 563 3.11 -35.49 -10.71
N THR A 564 3.22 -36.81 -10.60
CA THR A 564 3.17 -37.69 -11.78
C THR A 564 1.84 -37.55 -12.51
N LEU A 565 0.73 -37.44 -11.78
CA LEU A 565 -0.60 -37.24 -12.36
C LEU A 565 -0.73 -35.87 -13.05
N GLU A 566 -0.12 -34.82 -12.51
CA GLU A 566 -0.10 -33.50 -13.15
C GLU A 566 0.70 -33.51 -14.45
N LYS A 567 1.91 -34.07 -14.44
CA LYS A 567 2.74 -34.22 -15.65
C LYS A 567 2.03 -35.03 -16.73
N LEU A 568 1.33 -36.09 -16.34
CA LEU A 568 0.49 -36.87 -17.26
C LEU A 568 -0.71 -36.05 -17.78
N ARG A 569 -1.29 -35.15 -16.98
CA ARG A 569 -2.35 -34.24 -17.44
C ARG A 569 -1.82 -33.18 -18.41
N GLU A 570 -0.70 -32.53 -18.08
CA GLU A 570 0.00 -31.59 -18.98
C GLU A 570 0.33 -32.27 -20.31
N LEU A 571 0.85 -33.50 -20.26
CA LEU A 571 1.18 -34.28 -21.44
C LEU A 571 -0.07 -34.60 -22.29
N LYS A 572 -1.21 -34.90 -21.67
CA LYS A 572 -2.50 -35.11 -22.36
C LYS A 572 -3.07 -33.84 -22.99
N LEU A 573 -2.78 -32.67 -22.41
CA LEU A 573 -3.27 -31.37 -22.92
C LEU A 573 -2.44 -30.89 -24.12
N ASP A 574 -1.14 -31.16 -24.13
CA ASP A 574 -0.26 -30.78 -25.24
C ASP A 574 -0.16 -31.89 -26.28
N ARG A 575 -0.99 -31.79 -27.33
CA ARG A 575 -1.02 -32.74 -28.44
C ARG A 575 0.34 -32.88 -29.14
N LYS A 576 1.16 -31.83 -29.22
CA LYS A 576 2.50 -31.91 -29.82
C LYS A 576 3.48 -32.67 -28.92
N ALA A 577 3.33 -32.55 -27.61
CA ALA A 577 4.13 -33.32 -26.66
C ALA A 577 3.76 -34.80 -26.67
N LEU A 578 2.47 -35.11 -26.85
CA LEU A 578 1.96 -36.46 -26.94
C LEU A 578 2.51 -37.19 -28.19
N HIS A 579 2.54 -36.52 -29.35
CA HIS A 579 3.11 -37.06 -30.60
C HIS A 579 4.63 -37.32 -30.55
N ARG A 580 5.36 -36.94 -29.49
CA ARG A 580 6.77 -37.34 -29.33
C ARG A 580 6.94 -38.80 -28.93
N TYR A 581 5.87 -39.43 -28.44
CA TYR A 581 5.84 -40.82 -28.02
C TYR A 581 5.21 -41.74 -29.07
N ASP A 582 4.73 -41.18 -30.18
CA ASP A 582 4.20 -41.87 -31.37
C ASP A 582 5.39 -42.29 -32.24
N ALA A 583 5.87 -43.53 -32.02
CA ALA A 583 7.10 -44.06 -32.60
C ALA A 583 6.86 -44.70 -33.96
N ASP A 584 5.65 -45.20 -34.22
CA ASP A 584 5.25 -45.81 -35.49
C ASP A 584 4.61 -44.82 -36.48
N GLY A 585 4.28 -43.60 -36.02
CA GLY A 585 3.80 -42.50 -36.86
C GLY A 585 2.37 -42.69 -37.34
N ASP A 586 1.59 -43.54 -36.67
CA ASP A 586 0.21 -43.87 -37.06
C ASP A 586 -0.82 -42.82 -36.61
N GLY A 587 -0.38 -41.85 -35.80
CA GLY A 587 -1.19 -40.75 -35.30
C GLY A 587 -2.09 -41.11 -34.12
N GLN A 588 -2.00 -42.34 -33.61
CA GLN A 588 -2.61 -42.84 -32.38
C GLN A 588 -1.49 -43.17 -31.38
N ILE A 589 -1.84 -43.44 -30.12
CA ILE A 589 -0.85 -43.84 -29.11
C ILE A 589 -1.22 -45.21 -28.60
N SER A 590 -0.32 -46.15 -28.84
CA SER A 590 -0.43 -47.52 -28.36
C SER A 590 -0.21 -47.61 -26.86
N GLU A 591 -0.56 -48.76 -26.27
CA GLU A 591 -0.41 -48.99 -24.83
C GLU A 591 1.07 -48.95 -24.38
N ASP A 592 1.98 -49.43 -25.23
CA ASP A 592 3.42 -49.48 -24.93
C ASP A 592 4.06 -48.08 -25.00
N GLU A 593 3.69 -47.27 -25.99
CA GLU A 593 4.11 -45.87 -26.11
C GLU A 593 3.57 -45.02 -24.94
N TRP A 594 2.35 -45.33 -24.49
CA TRP A 594 1.78 -44.70 -23.30
C TRP A 594 2.50 -45.11 -22.00
N GLN A 595 2.97 -46.35 -21.89
CA GLN A 595 3.80 -46.79 -20.76
C GLN A 595 5.14 -46.04 -20.73
N GLN A 596 5.76 -45.81 -21.90
CA GLN A 596 6.99 -45.04 -22.01
C GLN A 596 6.77 -43.58 -21.58
N ALA A 597 5.71 -42.94 -22.06
CA ALA A 597 5.31 -41.60 -21.64
C ALA A 597 5.08 -41.49 -20.12
N ARG A 598 4.49 -42.53 -19.51
CA ARG A 598 4.29 -42.60 -18.07
C ARG A 598 5.59 -42.76 -17.29
N SER A 599 6.49 -43.63 -17.75
CA SER A 599 7.79 -43.82 -17.12
C SER A 599 8.61 -42.53 -17.11
N ASP A 600 8.62 -41.80 -18.23
CA ASP A 600 9.31 -40.51 -18.35
C ASP A 600 8.69 -39.41 -17.45
N ALA A 601 7.36 -39.40 -17.32
CA ALA A 601 6.66 -38.52 -16.39
C ALA A 601 7.00 -38.86 -14.91
N GLU A 602 7.10 -40.14 -14.56
CA GLU A 602 7.53 -40.61 -13.24
C GLU A 602 8.99 -40.22 -12.94
N HIS A 603 9.91 -40.42 -13.89
CA HIS A 603 11.31 -40.04 -13.74
C HIS A 603 11.51 -38.52 -13.65
N THR A 604 10.82 -37.74 -14.48
CA THR A 604 10.87 -36.28 -14.40
C THR A 604 10.32 -35.77 -13.07
N ALA A 605 9.17 -36.30 -12.63
CA ALA A 605 8.59 -35.92 -11.34
C ALA A 605 9.50 -36.29 -10.16
N LEU A 606 10.17 -37.44 -10.21
CA LEU A 606 11.14 -37.86 -9.20
C LEU A 606 12.37 -36.95 -9.18
N LYS A 607 12.92 -36.58 -10.35
CA LYS A 607 14.07 -35.68 -10.46
C LYS A 607 13.76 -34.30 -9.89
N GLU A 608 12.59 -33.73 -10.18
CA GLU A 608 12.12 -32.48 -9.58
C GLU A 608 11.93 -32.61 -8.06
N HIS A 609 11.35 -33.73 -7.59
CA HIS A 609 11.15 -33.98 -6.16
C HIS A 609 12.47 -34.07 -5.39
N LEU A 610 13.49 -34.70 -5.98
CA LEU A 610 14.84 -34.77 -5.39
C LEU A 610 15.57 -33.42 -5.46
N ALA A 611 15.45 -32.69 -6.57
CA ALA A 611 16.06 -31.36 -6.73
C ALA A 611 15.53 -30.34 -5.71
N GLU A 612 14.22 -30.33 -5.43
CA GLU A 612 13.62 -29.51 -4.38
C GLU A 612 14.14 -29.86 -2.98
N GLY A 613 14.43 -31.14 -2.71
CA GLY A 613 15.03 -31.56 -1.45
C GLY A 613 16.48 -31.10 -1.27
N THR A 614 17.16 -30.78 -2.36
CA THR A 614 18.59 -30.42 -2.38
C THR A 614 18.82 -28.91 -2.29
N GLN A 615 17.84 -28.08 -2.67
CA GLN A 615 17.87 -26.63 -2.43
C GLN A 615 17.71 -26.36 -0.92
N ARG A 616 18.84 -26.19 -0.22
CA ARG A 616 18.90 -25.69 1.17
C ARG A 616 18.36 -24.25 1.23
N LYS A 617 17.05 -24.10 1.26
CA LYS A 617 16.39 -22.84 1.63
C LYS A 617 16.81 -22.45 3.05
N ARG A 618 17.00 -21.15 3.30
CA ARG A 618 17.41 -20.61 4.61
C ARG A 618 16.39 -21.03 5.68
N GLN A 619 16.83 -21.30 6.91
CA GLN A 619 15.95 -21.80 7.99
C GLN A 619 14.68 -20.95 8.19
N GLU A 620 14.78 -19.64 7.97
CA GLU A 620 13.69 -18.65 8.07
C GLU A 620 12.53 -18.90 7.10
N GLU A 621 12.80 -19.42 5.89
CA GLU A 621 11.77 -19.74 4.88
C GLU A 621 10.93 -20.97 5.24
N HIS A 622 11.36 -21.71 6.27
CA HIS A 622 10.67 -22.89 6.78
C HIS A 622 9.99 -22.64 8.12
N VAL A 623 9.75 -21.39 8.54
CA VAL A 623 9.05 -21.11 9.81
C VAL A 623 7.74 -20.38 9.55
N VAL A 624 6.69 -20.84 10.25
CA VAL A 624 5.40 -20.16 10.30
C VAL A 624 5.01 -19.89 11.75
N ILE A 625 4.57 -18.67 12.02
CA ILE A 625 4.01 -18.28 13.31
C ILE A 625 2.50 -18.52 13.26
N THR A 626 2.00 -19.35 14.17
CA THR A 626 0.59 -19.72 14.23
C THR A 626 0.08 -19.70 15.68
N HIS A 627 -1.21 -20.02 15.87
CA HIS A 627 -1.77 -20.25 17.19
C HIS A 627 -1.00 -21.36 17.96
N PRO A 628 -0.72 -21.17 19.26
CA PRO A 628 -0.09 -22.20 20.07
C PRO A 628 -0.97 -23.46 20.18
N PRO A 629 -0.40 -24.68 20.15
CA PRO A 629 -1.17 -25.91 20.38
C PRO A 629 -1.75 -26.00 21.80
N GLN A 630 -1.14 -25.29 22.76
CA GLN A 630 -1.65 -25.18 24.12
C GLN A 630 -2.65 -24.01 24.22
N ARG A 631 -3.92 -24.32 24.55
CA ARG A 631 -5.01 -23.33 24.70
C ARG A 631 -4.76 -22.19 25.69
N SER A 632 -3.77 -22.32 26.58
CA SER A 632 -3.50 -21.32 27.62
C SER A 632 -2.66 -20.14 27.15
N MET A 633 -2.03 -20.21 25.97
CA MET A 633 -1.15 -19.15 25.47
C MET A 633 -1.89 -18.29 24.43
N PRO A 634 -1.84 -16.95 24.55
CA PRO A 634 -2.49 -16.09 23.58
C PRO A 634 -1.70 -16.03 22.28
N PHE A 635 -2.41 -15.94 21.16
CA PHE A 635 -1.85 -15.56 19.87
C PHE A 635 -2.35 -14.14 19.56
N VAL A 636 -1.45 -13.18 19.45
CA VAL A 636 -1.81 -11.76 19.31
C VAL A 636 -1.08 -11.17 18.12
N ILE A 637 -1.82 -10.43 17.30
CA ILE A 637 -1.29 -9.60 16.21
C ILE A 637 -1.82 -8.20 16.48
N ALA A 638 -0.94 -7.24 16.70
CA ALA A 638 -1.35 -5.87 17.05
C ALA A 638 -0.55 -4.83 16.28
N GLU A 639 -1.24 -3.78 15.85
CA GLU A 639 -0.65 -2.55 15.33
C GLU A 639 -0.24 -1.67 16.53
N ALA A 640 0.85 -2.05 17.20
CA ALA A 640 1.37 -1.36 18.38
C ALA A 640 2.88 -1.52 18.48
N VAL A 641 3.54 -0.49 19.04
CA VAL A 641 4.99 -0.46 19.26
C VAL A 641 5.42 -1.32 20.46
N SER A 642 4.52 -1.68 21.38
CA SER A 642 4.90 -2.43 22.58
C SER A 642 3.83 -3.35 23.19
N GLU A 643 4.33 -4.35 23.93
CA GLU A 643 3.62 -5.33 24.76
C GLU A 643 2.71 -4.68 25.84
N ALA A 644 2.99 -3.43 26.23
CA ALA A 644 2.51 -2.80 27.45
C ALA A 644 0.97 -2.78 27.58
N HIS A 645 0.24 -2.65 26.47
CA HIS A 645 -1.22 -2.61 26.51
C HIS A 645 -1.87 -4.00 26.69
N LEU A 646 -1.15 -5.09 26.40
CA LEU A 646 -1.64 -6.45 26.60
C LEU A 646 -1.43 -6.89 28.06
N VAL A 647 -0.24 -6.64 28.61
CA VAL A 647 0.14 -7.03 29.97
C VAL A 647 -0.60 -6.23 31.06
N ARG A 648 -0.84 -4.93 30.83
CA ARG A 648 -1.52 -4.06 31.80
C ARG A 648 -2.90 -4.60 32.20
N ASN A 649 -3.66 -5.11 31.25
CA ASN A 649 -5.00 -5.62 31.52
C ASN A 649 -4.97 -6.89 32.39
N TYR A 650 -4.06 -7.84 32.12
CA TYR A 650 -3.93 -9.05 32.95
C TYR A 650 -3.51 -8.73 34.39
N GLY A 651 -2.61 -7.74 34.57
CA GLY A 651 -2.27 -7.22 35.89
C GLY A 651 -3.48 -6.65 36.63
N LEU A 652 -4.23 -5.76 35.96
CA LEU A 652 -5.43 -5.11 36.49
C LEU A 652 -6.54 -6.09 36.89
N PHE A 653 -6.71 -7.23 36.22
CA PHE A 653 -7.70 -8.24 36.61
C PHE A 653 -7.23 -9.15 37.75
N SER A 654 -5.92 -9.43 37.83
CA SER A 654 -5.38 -10.32 38.87
C SER A 654 -5.44 -9.72 40.28
N LEU A 655 -5.13 -8.42 40.44
CA LEU A 655 -5.13 -7.73 41.74
C LEU A 655 -6.49 -7.73 42.46
N PRO A 656 -7.62 -7.33 41.84
CA PRO A 656 -8.92 -7.36 42.49
C PRO A 656 -9.41 -8.79 42.76
N LEU A 657 -9.08 -9.77 41.90
CA LEU A 657 -9.39 -11.18 42.16
C LEU A 657 -8.67 -11.69 43.42
N MET A 658 -7.39 -11.34 43.59
CA MET A 658 -6.62 -11.72 44.78
C MET A 658 -7.14 -10.99 46.03
N ALA A 659 -7.46 -9.70 45.93
CA ALA A 659 -8.03 -8.92 47.03
C ALA A 659 -9.41 -9.44 47.46
N ALA A 660 -10.29 -9.74 46.51
CA ALA A 660 -11.59 -10.36 46.78
C ALA A 660 -11.44 -11.75 47.39
N GLY A 661 -10.48 -12.55 46.91
CA GLY A 661 -10.12 -13.84 47.51
C GLY A 661 -9.66 -13.70 48.96
N LEU A 662 -8.81 -12.72 49.27
CA LEU A 662 -8.37 -12.42 50.65
C LEU A 662 -9.51 -12.02 51.57
N ILE A 663 -10.40 -11.14 51.10
CA ILE A 663 -11.58 -10.69 51.88
C ILE A 663 -12.49 -11.89 52.18
N LEU A 664 -12.77 -12.73 51.18
CA LEU A 664 -13.61 -13.91 51.35
C LEU A 664 -12.95 -14.99 52.22
N ALA A 665 -11.63 -15.15 52.15
CA ALA A 665 -10.90 -16.05 53.04
C ALA A 665 -10.93 -15.56 54.50
N GLY A 666 -10.78 -14.26 54.73
CA GLY A 666 -10.94 -13.65 56.06
C GLY A 666 -12.37 -13.81 56.60
N PHE A 667 -13.37 -13.64 55.75
CA PHE A 667 -14.78 -13.89 56.10
C PHE A 667 -15.05 -15.37 56.41
N ALA A 668 -14.49 -16.29 55.62
CA ALA A 668 -14.59 -17.73 55.87
C ALA A 668 -13.96 -18.11 57.21
N LEU A 669 -12.79 -17.56 57.52
CA LEU A 669 -12.10 -17.79 58.80
C LEU A 669 -12.90 -17.23 59.99
N TYR A 670 -13.45 -16.02 59.85
CA TYR A 670 -14.31 -15.42 60.87
C TYR A 670 -15.55 -16.27 61.16
N GLN A 671 -16.23 -16.76 60.12
CA GLN A 671 -17.40 -17.63 60.28
C GLN A 671 -17.04 -18.98 60.91
N LEU A 672 -15.89 -19.54 60.55
CA LEU A 672 -15.38 -20.78 61.12
C LEU A 672 -15.05 -20.62 62.62
N LEU A 673 -14.40 -19.52 63.01
CA LEU A 673 -14.12 -19.20 64.43
C LEU A 673 -15.42 -19.02 65.23
N LYS A 674 -16.35 -18.23 64.68
CA LYS A 674 -17.69 -18.05 65.26
C LYS A 674 -18.47 -19.36 65.41
N PHE A 675 -18.32 -20.28 64.46
CA PHE A 675 -18.95 -21.59 64.52
C PHE A 675 -18.32 -22.51 65.57
N ILE A 676 -16.99 -22.40 65.79
CA ILE A 676 -16.24 -23.19 66.79
C ILE A 676 -16.36 -22.58 68.20
N ASN A 677 -17.04 -21.43 68.35
CA ASN A 677 -17.29 -20.77 69.64
C ASN A 677 -15.99 -20.34 70.36
N VAL A 678 -14.99 -19.94 69.57
CA VAL A 678 -13.77 -19.23 69.98
C VAL A 678 -13.90 -17.79 69.51
#